data_AF-A0A6V8QLA4-F1
#
_entry.id   AF-A0A6V8QLA4-F1
#
_cell.length_a   1.000
_cell.length_b   1.000
_cell.length_c   1.000
_cell.angle_alpha   90.00
_cell.angle_beta   90.00
_cell.angle_gamma   90.00
#
_symmetry.space_group_name_H-M   'P 1'
#
loop_
_entity.id
_entity.type
_entity.pdbx_description
1 polymer ?
#
loop_
_entity_poly.entity_id
_entity_poly.type
_entity_poly.pdbx_seq_one_letter_code
_entity_poly.pdbx_strand_id
1 'polypeptide(L)'
;MAKLLRRIVASLWGDHGTKDLWQRILKDFIACVIATTIAILPQIRTWSTFLIPMTVAFAHPGQRLGVVIENIIMVIFGSGLGLSWCILGLYLASLVYDDNKPAAFTIRALFYLACILLHGYIRSSSPRLFLFVLFVMLPAITTLTAPTKATPLLYETIYVPILIGVGIMLFANVVIFPELSGSYLGTSTINALSEMANTLERATYWFATPGGDSVETRDQDSVRSTTVTNDRDIEQQQQQQQQQQQQEKMSQKKQSIIRYWRKFFSAFPNPFRSGRAIATASKIPLHATTLASLMEKKPTIRSKLAACKTAQNEVNFEISISPLAPGDMKRISVDLMSSLSQSIITLIGACENKFIVLDDEGREESGLASDDPELSTGNTHSPESTTPSTGAPEAYLKVNSNTRSRLRAGNSIDPHSRADYATLNRQIELSSAELLESIVTRLQAPVQEFQASTNAAVTLLISCLAYCYDVPTLPSGAPTPRGIRLEEIDLRIDLFADALAVFDQQSIQQLKLVAMQETGQYLDFMPRMETFLISSFLLAFRQSSTHVLNMLRHARYLVEQRQRRHNKSRIWIPHYSSLRKWLRTAGERDSMVLPEGARQAARRGDLAGRPSESQSKGSSGILETFRPLYPLGTSGMEMFMAFGLRFS
;
A
#
# COMPACT_ATOMS: atom_id res chain seq x y z
N MET A 1 24.93 1.41 19.82
CA MET A 1 23.90 2.39 20.23
C MET A 1 22.48 2.01 19.84
N ALA A 2 22.12 1.85 18.55
CA ALA A 2 20.72 1.59 18.14
C ALA A 2 20.03 0.38 18.83
N LYS A 3 20.71 -0.75 19.01
CA LYS A 3 20.16 -1.92 19.73
C LYS A 3 19.93 -1.68 21.22
N LEU A 4 20.78 -0.85 21.84
CA LEU A 4 20.73 -0.54 23.27
C LEU A 4 19.61 0.48 23.53
N LEU A 5 19.51 1.47 22.66
CA LEU A 5 18.44 2.47 22.66
C LEU A 5 17.08 1.81 22.40
N ARG A 6 16.99 0.87 21.44
CA ARG A 6 15.77 0.08 21.21
C ARG A 6 15.39 -0.80 22.42
N ARG A 7 16.37 -1.39 23.13
CA ARG A 7 16.10 -2.16 24.37
C ARG A 7 15.57 -1.26 25.50
N ILE A 8 16.13 -0.07 25.68
CA ILE A 8 15.67 0.90 26.69
C ILE A 8 14.26 1.39 26.34
N VAL A 9 14.02 1.73 25.08
CA VAL A 9 12.70 2.17 24.61
C VAL A 9 11.66 1.07 24.74
N ALA A 10 11.98 -0.17 24.32
CA ALA A 10 11.08 -1.32 24.48
C ALA A 10 10.80 -1.64 25.95
N SER A 11 11.78 -1.43 26.85
CA SER A 11 11.58 -1.57 28.29
C SER A 11 10.71 -0.47 28.90
N LEU A 12 10.77 0.75 28.37
CA LEU A 12 10.05 1.90 28.92
C LEU A 12 8.60 2.00 28.40
N TRP A 13 8.39 1.64 27.13
CA TRP A 13 7.11 1.86 26.44
C TRP A 13 6.41 0.57 25.95
N GLY A 14 7.09 -0.58 26.01
CA GLY A 14 6.61 -1.85 25.45
C GLY A 14 6.65 -1.89 23.91
N ASP A 15 6.65 -3.09 23.33
CA ASP A 15 6.58 -3.32 21.87
C ASP A 15 5.14 -3.12 21.34
N HIS A 16 4.55 -1.96 21.60
CA HIS A 16 3.27 -1.59 20.98
C HIS A 16 3.54 -1.07 19.57
N GLY A 17 2.91 -1.71 18.57
CA GLY A 17 3.13 -1.45 17.14
C GLY A 17 3.12 0.04 16.78
N THR A 18 4.06 0.43 15.93
CA THR A 18 4.45 1.81 15.57
C THR A 18 3.43 2.57 14.71
N LYS A 19 2.13 2.36 14.90
CA LYS A 19 1.09 2.86 13.96
C LYS A 19 -0.07 3.58 14.62
N ASP A 20 -0.11 3.67 15.94
CA ASP A 20 -1.25 4.30 16.58
C ASP A 20 -1.08 5.82 16.65
N LEU A 21 -2.07 6.54 16.11
CA LEU A 21 -2.14 7.99 16.12
C LEU A 21 -1.95 8.57 17.54
N TRP A 22 -2.45 7.89 18.57
CA TRP A 22 -2.29 8.32 19.96
C TRP A 22 -0.81 8.39 20.39
N GLN A 23 0.06 7.51 19.88
CA GLN A 23 1.49 7.54 20.21
C GLN A 23 2.14 8.81 19.68
N ARG A 24 1.77 9.21 18.45
CA ARG A 24 2.27 10.44 17.82
C ARG A 24 1.75 11.69 18.54
N ILE A 25 0.46 11.70 18.92
CA ILE A 25 -0.14 12.79 19.70
C ILE A 25 0.54 12.90 21.07
N LEU A 26 0.73 11.78 21.77
CA LEU A 26 1.37 11.78 23.08
C LEU A 26 2.84 12.25 23.00
N LYS A 27 3.57 11.79 21.98
CA LYS A 27 4.94 12.22 21.70
C LYS A 27 5.03 13.73 21.47
N ASP A 28 4.11 14.27 20.67
CA ASP A 28 4.01 15.70 20.41
C ASP A 28 3.66 16.50 21.66
N PHE A 29 2.68 16.03 22.43
CA PHE A 29 2.28 16.62 23.70
C PHE A 29 3.44 16.70 24.69
N ILE A 30 4.18 15.60 24.89
CA ILE A 30 5.34 15.57 25.81
C ILE A 30 6.40 16.58 25.35
N ALA A 31 6.69 16.64 24.05
CA ALA A 31 7.68 17.58 23.52
C ALA A 31 7.25 19.05 23.72
N CYS A 32 5.97 19.37 23.49
CA CYS A 32 5.41 20.69 23.73
C CYS A 32 5.44 21.09 25.22
N VAL A 33 5.17 20.15 26.13
CA VAL A 33 5.28 20.38 27.58
C VAL A 33 6.72 20.66 27.98
N ILE A 34 7.69 19.88 27.49
CA ILE A 34 9.12 20.11 27.74
C ILE A 34 9.55 21.49 27.22
N ALA A 35 9.16 21.83 25.99
CA ALA A 35 9.49 23.10 25.35
C ALA A 35 8.93 24.30 26.13
N THR A 36 7.67 24.21 26.55
CA THR A 36 7.01 25.28 27.33
C THR A 36 7.63 25.41 28.72
N THR A 37 7.97 24.30 29.36
CA THR A 37 8.63 24.30 30.68
C THR A 37 9.99 25.00 30.60
N ILE A 38 10.78 24.71 29.57
CA ILE A 38 12.08 25.38 29.35
C ILE A 38 11.86 26.87 29.04
N ALA A 39 10.85 27.23 28.24
CA ALA A 39 10.60 28.61 27.87
C ALA A 39 10.21 29.54 29.05
N ILE A 40 9.64 28.97 30.12
CA ILE A 40 9.23 29.70 31.33
C ILE A 40 10.39 29.86 32.34
N LEU A 41 11.53 29.18 32.14
CA LEU A 41 12.63 29.18 33.10
C LEU A 41 13.21 30.60 33.29
N PRO A 42 13.36 31.08 34.54
CA PRO A 42 13.77 32.47 34.81
C PRO A 42 15.20 32.78 34.36
N GLN A 43 16.07 31.75 34.29
CA GLN A 43 17.49 31.89 33.92
C GLN A 43 17.71 32.36 32.48
N ILE A 44 16.75 32.12 31.59
CA ILE A 44 16.85 32.46 30.16
C ILE A 44 15.86 33.56 29.74
N ARG A 45 15.29 34.29 30.70
CA ARG A 45 14.23 35.30 30.47
C ARG A 45 14.64 36.44 29.52
N THR A 46 15.95 36.72 29.41
CA THR A 46 16.49 37.74 28.52
C THR A 46 16.52 37.32 27.04
N TRP A 47 16.30 36.04 26.75
CA TRP A 47 16.27 35.50 25.40
C TRP A 47 14.86 35.52 24.82
N SER A 48 14.73 35.34 23.51
CA SER A 48 13.44 35.17 22.84
C SER A 48 12.86 33.77 23.08
N THR A 49 12.57 33.43 24.34
CA THR A 49 12.21 32.07 24.79
C THR A 49 10.93 31.52 24.14
N PHE A 50 10.03 32.40 23.68
CA PHE A 50 8.82 32.00 22.94
C PHE A 50 9.13 31.23 21.65
N LEU A 51 10.32 31.37 21.07
CA LEU A 51 10.74 30.65 19.88
C LEU A 51 10.97 29.15 20.14
N ILE A 52 11.21 28.74 21.40
CA ILE A 52 11.38 27.33 21.77
C ILE A 52 10.10 26.52 21.47
N PRO A 53 8.94 26.81 22.09
CA PRO A 53 7.70 26.09 21.82
C PRO A 53 7.21 26.34 20.39
N MET A 54 7.45 27.51 19.80
CA MET A 54 7.09 27.79 18.40
C MET A 54 7.83 26.85 17.43
N THR A 55 9.10 26.55 17.71
CA THR A 55 9.89 25.61 16.91
C THR A 55 9.31 24.20 16.96
N VAL A 56 8.98 23.73 18.17
CA VAL A 56 8.39 22.40 18.37
C VAL A 56 6.99 22.31 17.76
N ALA A 57 6.17 23.34 17.88
CA ALA A 57 4.80 23.34 17.36
C ALA A 57 4.75 23.24 15.82
N PHE A 58 5.59 23.98 15.10
CA PHE A 58 5.56 23.95 13.63
C PHE A 58 6.22 22.73 13.03
N ALA A 59 7.35 22.28 13.59
CA ALA A 59 8.12 21.17 13.03
C ALA A 59 7.81 19.81 13.71
N HIS A 60 6.79 19.81 14.58
CA HIS A 60 6.17 18.73 15.36
C HIS A 60 6.84 17.34 15.34
N PRO A 61 7.29 16.81 16.50
CA PRO A 61 7.97 15.52 16.57
C PRO A 61 7.08 14.29 16.30
N GLY A 62 5.77 14.45 16.14
CA GLY A 62 4.84 13.37 15.79
C GLY A 62 5.01 12.73 14.40
N GLN A 63 6.12 13.02 13.70
CA GLN A 63 6.45 12.48 12.38
C GLN A 63 7.51 11.36 12.47
N ARG A 64 7.79 10.73 11.32
CA ARG A 64 8.88 9.73 11.20
C ARG A 64 10.24 10.42 11.29
N LEU A 65 11.24 9.69 11.78
CA LEU A 65 12.58 10.23 12.03
C LEU A 65 13.19 10.91 10.81
N GLY A 66 13.05 10.32 9.62
CA GLY A 66 13.61 10.89 8.38
C GLY A 66 13.03 12.26 8.03
N VAL A 67 11.72 12.44 8.19
CA VAL A 67 11.04 13.73 7.96
C VAL A 67 11.43 14.75 9.02
N VAL A 68 11.56 14.33 10.28
CA VAL A 68 11.97 15.24 11.36
C VAL A 68 13.40 15.74 11.14
N ILE A 69 14.33 14.88 10.70
CA ILE A 69 15.69 15.30 10.37
C ILE A 69 15.66 16.33 9.22
N GLU A 70 14.85 16.08 8.19
CA GLU A 70 14.65 17.04 7.10
C GLU A 70 14.11 18.39 7.62
N ASN A 71 13.09 18.37 8.48
CA ASN A 71 12.54 19.57 9.10
C ASN A 71 13.60 20.30 9.93
N ILE A 72 14.40 19.59 10.72
CA ILE A 72 15.48 20.17 11.53
C ILE A 72 16.49 20.91 10.64
N ILE A 73 16.90 20.29 9.53
CA ILE A 73 17.80 20.92 8.55
C ILE A 73 17.14 22.21 8.02
N MET A 74 15.87 22.16 7.63
CA MET A 74 15.13 23.34 7.15
C MET A 74 15.05 24.45 8.22
N VAL A 75 14.78 24.10 9.48
CA VAL A 75 14.70 25.06 10.59
C VAL A 75 16.06 25.72 10.84
N ILE A 76 17.14 24.94 10.94
CA ILE A 76 18.50 25.46 11.22
C ILE A 76 18.94 26.43 10.13
N PHE A 77 18.84 26.03 8.85
CA PHE A 77 19.28 26.85 7.74
C PHE A 77 18.33 28.04 7.49
N GLY A 78 17.02 27.84 7.60
CA GLY A 78 16.04 28.90 7.42
C GLY A 78 16.20 30.00 8.47
N SER A 79 16.31 29.62 9.74
CA SER A 79 16.50 30.59 10.83
C SER A 79 17.86 31.28 10.79
N GLY A 80 18.94 30.56 10.47
CA GLY A 80 20.27 31.15 10.33
C GLY A 80 20.33 32.19 9.20
N LEU A 81 19.75 31.87 8.04
CA LEU A 81 19.71 32.77 6.89
C LEU A 81 18.83 34.00 7.16
N GLY A 82 17.61 33.80 7.67
CA GLY A 82 16.69 34.90 7.98
C GLY A 82 17.27 35.87 9.01
N LEU A 83 17.87 35.33 10.08
CA LEU A 83 18.50 36.14 11.12
C LEU A 83 19.71 36.92 10.59
N SER A 84 20.57 36.28 9.80
CA SER A 84 21.76 36.92 9.22
C SER A 84 21.37 38.07 8.27
N TRP A 85 20.34 37.85 7.44
CA TRP A 85 19.81 38.86 6.53
C TRP A 85 19.24 40.07 7.27
N CYS A 86 18.46 39.84 8.33
CA CYS A 86 17.86 40.94 9.07
C CYS A 86 18.84 41.67 9.99
N ILE A 87 19.88 41.01 10.50
CA ILE A 87 20.96 41.67 11.24
C ILE A 87 21.78 42.57 10.31
N LEU A 88 22.00 42.16 9.05
CA LEU A 88 22.61 43.02 8.04
C LEU A 88 21.76 44.29 7.81
N GLY A 89 20.44 44.13 7.66
CA GLY A 89 19.51 45.26 7.56
C GLY A 89 19.52 46.17 8.79
N LEU A 90 19.61 45.58 9.99
CA LEU A 90 19.72 46.32 11.25
C LEU A 90 21.04 47.09 11.36
N TYR A 91 22.14 46.49 10.93
CA TYR A 91 23.45 47.12 10.91
C TYR A 91 23.45 48.35 10.00
N LEU A 92 22.94 48.21 8.77
CA LEU A 92 22.81 49.33 7.83
C LEU A 92 21.89 50.43 8.36
N ALA A 93 20.77 50.05 9.00
CA ALA A 93 19.89 51.02 9.65
C ALA A 93 20.57 51.75 10.81
N SER A 94 21.43 51.07 11.58
CA SER A 94 22.14 51.66 12.72
C SER A 94 23.13 52.74 12.31
N LEU A 95 23.72 52.64 11.11
CA LEU A 95 24.65 53.64 10.56
C LEU A 95 23.96 54.99 10.26
N VAL A 96 22.66 54.97 9.95
CA VAL A 96 21.87 56.16 9.56
C VAL A 96 20.97 56.64 10.70
N TYR A 97 20.94 55.92 11.83
CA TYR A 97 19.96 56.14 12.89
C TYR A 97 20.09 57.49 13.59
N ASP A 98 21.33 57.91 13.85
CA ASP A 98 21.61 59.17 14.56
C ASP A 98 21.33 60.40 13.68
N ASP A 99 21.51 60.28 12.36
CA ASP A 99 21.27 61.35 11.38
C ASP A 99 19.81 61.46 10.95
N ASN A 100 19.15 60.33 10.66
CA ASN A 100 17.78 60.30 10.13
C ASN A 100 17.02 59.03 10.56
N LYS A 101 16.27 59.16 11.66
CA LYS A 101 15.46 58.08 12.23
C LYS A 101 14.44 57.48 11.23
N PRO A 102 13.64 58.29 10.49
CA PRO A 102 12.75 57.75 9.45
C PRO A 102 13.48 56.85 8.44
N ALA A 103 14.62 57.32 7.91
CA ALA A 103 15.39 56.56 6.91
C ALA A 103 15.89 55.21 7.46
N ALA A 104 16.37 55.18 8.72
CA ALA A 104 16.79 53.95 9.38
C ALA A 104 15.65 52.91 9.50
N PHE A 105 14.44 53.35 9.84
CA PHE A 105 13.28 52.45 9.86
C PHE A 105 12.86 51.98 8.46
N THR A 106 12.95 52.85 7.45
CA THR A 106 12.71 52.46 6.05
C THR A 106 13.68 51.38 5.58
N ILE A 107 14.97 51.47 5.93
CA ILE A 107 15.96 50.44 5.61
C ILE A 107 15.55 49.08 6.21
N ARG A 108 15.18 49.05 7.50
CA ARG A 108 14.69 47.81 8.16
C ARG A 108 13.45 47.25 7.46
N ALA A 109 12.51 48.13 7.09
CA ALA A 109 11.29 47.74 6.38
C ALA A 109 11.58 47.16 4.99
N LEU A 110 12.54 47.71 4.23
CA LEU A 110 12.94 47.19 2.92
C LEU A 110 13.57 45.79 3.01
N PHE A 111 14.44 45.56 3.99
CA PHE A 111 15.02 44.24 4.24
C PHE A 111 13.95 43.20 4.60
N TYR A 112 12.98 43.58 5.43
CA TYR A 112 11.85 42.72 5.79
C TYR A 112 10.90 42.48 4.61
N LEU A 113 10.63 43.51 3.79
CA LEU A 113 9.83 43.38 2.56
C LEU A 113 10.46 42.38 1.60
N ALA A 114 11.78 42.44 1.40
CA ALA A 114 12.50 41.46 0.59
C ALA A 114 12.35 40.02 1.14
N CYS A 115 12.43 39.83 2.47
CA CYS A 115 12.15 38.54 3.11
C CYS A 115 10.72 38.05 2.84
N ILE A 116 9.70 38.91 2.95
CA ILE A 116 8.30 38.53 2.69
C ILE A 116 8.10 38.12 1.23
N LEU A 117 8.65 38.89 0.29
CA LEU A 117 8.55 38.59 -1.13
C LEU A 117 9.22 37.25 -1.46
N LEU A 118 10.43 37.03 -0.93
CA LEU A 118 11.14 35.75 -1.06
C LEU A 118 10.34 34.62 -0.42
N HIS A 119 9.74 34.85 0.75
CA HIS A 119 8.90 33.87 1.43
C HIS A 119 7.71 33.46 0.56
N GLY A 120 6.96 34.42 0.01
CA GLY A 120 5.81 34.18 -0.86
C GLY A 120 6.20 33.44 -2.15
N TYR A 121 7.33 33.80 -2.76
CA TYR A 121 7.83 33.15 -3.98
C TYR A 121 8.27 31.69 -3.73
N ILE A 122 9.08 31.44 -2.71
CA ILE A 122 9.55 30.07 -2.43
C ILE A 122 8.38 29.18 -1.99
N ARG A 123 7.47 29.71 -1.14
CA ARG A 123 6.28 28.97 -0.71
C ARG A 123 5.38 28.58 -1.88
N SER A 124 5.15 29.47 -2.84
CA SER A 124 4.30 29.19 -4.01
C SER A 124 4.95 28.25 -5.02
N SER A 125 6.28 28.29 -5.16
CA SER A 125 7.01 27.43 -6.09
C SER A 125 7.26 26.02 -5.53
N SER A 126 7.59 25.89 -4.24
CA SER A 126 8.02 24.64 -3.61
C SER A 126 7.41 24.47 -2.21
N PRO A 127 6.22 23.83 -2.09
CA PRO A 127 5.55 23.64 -0.81
C PRO A 127 6.36 22.82 0.21
N ARG A 128 7.26 21.94 -0.26
CA ARG A 128 8.18 21.16 0.58
C ARG A 128 9.10 22.04 1.43
N LEU A 129 9.45 23.24 0.95
CA LEU A 129 10.34 24.18 1.68
C LEU A 129 9.56 25.08 2.66
N PHE A 130 8.29 24.80 2.93
CA PHE A 130 7.47 25.65 3.79
C PHE A 130 8.12 25.94 5.15
N LEU A 131 8.62 24.91 5.84
CA LEU A 131 9.28 25.10 7.14
C LEU A 131 10.54 25.96 7.01
N PHE A 132 11.39 25.73 6.01
CA PHE A 132 12.58 26.56 5.78
C PHE A 132 12.20 28.04 5.67
N VAL A 133 11.21 28.32 4.83
CA VAL A 133 10.74 29.67 4.51
C VAL A 133 9.99 30.32 5.68
N LEU A 134 9.28 29.55 6.49
CA LEU A 134 8.66 29.98 7.74
C LEU A 134 9.74 30.41 8.77
N PHE A 135 10.79 29.61 8.92
CA PHE A 135 11.89 29.92 9.84
C PHE A 135 12.84 31.00 9.31
N VAL A 136 12.80 31.38 8.03
CA VAL A 136 13.39 32.65 7.56
C VAL A 136 12.61 33.85 8.13
N MET A 137 11.28 33.75 8.18
CA MET A 137 10.40 34.86 8.58
C MET A 137 10.30 35.07 10.09
N LEU A 138 10.27 34.00 10.90
CA LEU A 138 10.08 34.13 12.36
C LEU A 138 11.20 34.95 13.05
N PRO A 139 12.49 34.71 12.78
CA PRO A 139 13.56 35.57 13.29
C PRO A 139 13.49 36.97 12.70
N ALA A 140 13.11 37.13 11.43
CA ALA A 140 12.98 38.43 10.80
C ALA A 140 11.98 39.35 11.52
N ILE A 141 10.81 38.82 11.88
CA ILE A 141 9.82 39.54 12.69
C ILE A 141 10.38 39.90 14.07
N THR A 142 11.09 38.96 14.71
CA THR A 142 11.70 39.17 16.03
C THR A 142 12.79 40.25 16.00
N THR A 143 13.57 40.32 14.92
CA THR A 143 14.56 41.39 14.74
C THR A 143 13.94 42.75 14.46
N LEU A 144 12.69 42.84 13.99
CA LEU A 144 12.00 44.11 13.77
C LEU A 144 11.63 44.79 15.09
N THR A 145 11.32 43.99 16.12
CA THR A 145 11.03 44.47 17.48
C THR A 145 12.29 44.69 18.33
N ALA A 146 13.46 44.30 17.81
CA ALA A 146 14.73 44.42 18.51
C ALA A 146 15.27 45.87 18.54
N PRO A 147 16.18 46.19 19.49
CA PRO A 147 16.87 47.47 19.58
C PRO A 147 17.57 47.87 18.28
N THR A 148 17.83 49.17 18.10
CA THR A 148 18.34 49.74 16.83
C THR A 148 19.80 49.45 16.55
N LYS A 149 20.58 49.02 17.55
CA LYS A 149 22.00 48.67 17.40
C LYS A 149 22.17 47.19 17.11
N ALA A 150 22.85 46.87 16.01
CA ALA A 150 23.25 45.50 15.70
C ALA A 150 24.34 45.04 16.70
N THR A 151 24.03 44.01 17.48
CA THR A 151 24.96 43.42 18.45
C THR A 151 25.03 41.91 18.25
N PRO A 152 26.20 41.28 18.46
CA PRO A 152 26.32 39.82 18.37
C PRO A 152 25.43 39.10 19.41
N LEU A 153 25.19 39.73 20.55
CA LEU A 153 24.27 39.24 21.58
C LEU A 153 22.85 39.03 21.05
N LEU A 154 22.40 39.88 20.11
CA LEU A 154 21.07 39.73 19.49
C LEU A 154 20.98 38.46 18.63
N TYR A 155 22.08 38.05 18.01
CA TYR A 155 22.13 36.81 17.25
C TYR A 155 21.92 35.61 18.19
N GLU A 156 22.65 35.60 19.31
CA GLU A 156 22.57 34.52 20.30
C GLU A 156 21.18 34.44 20.97
N THR A 157 20.62 35.57 21.38
CA THR A 157 19.33 35.62 22.10
C THR A 157 18.14 35.16 21.26
N ILE A 158 18.25 35.22 19.92
CA ILE A 158 17.22 34.78 18.98
C ILE A 158 17.51 33.36 18.47
N TYR A 159 18.75 33.04 18.10
CA TYR A 159 19.09 31.77 17.46
C TYR A 159 19.16 30.59 18.44
N VAL A 160 19.72 30.79 19.63
CA VAL A 160 19.90 29.72 20.63
C VAL A 160 18.56 29.10 21.06
N PRO A 161 17.49 29.88 21.36
CA PRO A 161 16.15 29.33 21.60
C PRO A 161 15.63 28.40 20.48
N ILE A 162 15.88 28.74 19.21
CA ILE A 162 15.49 27.89 18.06
C ILE A 162 16.26 26.57 18.09
N LEU A 163 17.57 26.60 18.36
CA LEU A 163 18.39 25.40 18.50
C LEU A 163 17.96 24.51 19.67
N ILE A 164 17.54 25.11 20.79
CA ILE A 164 16.96 24.36 21.91
C ILE A 164 15.69 23.63 21.45
N GLY A 165 14.79 24.31 20.74
CA GLY A 165 13.59 23.69 20.16
C GLY A 165 13.92 22.51 19.23
N VAL A 166 14.90 22.69 18.35
CA VAL A 166 15.45 21.62 17.50
C VAL A 166 15.97 20.43 18.31
N GLY A 167 16.70 20.71 19.40
CA GLY A 167 17.21 19.69 20.31
C GLY A 167 16.09 18.86 20.97
N ILE A 168 15.02 19.53 21.42
CA ILE A 168 13.84 18.87 21.99
C ILE A 168 13.16 17.97 20.95
N MET A 169 13.01 18.43 19.71
CA MET A 169 12.41 17.63 18.65
C MET A 169 13.21 16.36 18.35
N LEU A 170 14.54 16.48 18.27
CA LEU A 170 15.43 15.34 18.04
C LEU A 170 15.36 14.37 19.22
N PHE A 171 15.40 14.89 20.45
CA PHE A 171 15.29 14.10 21.67
C PHE A 171 13.96 13.33 21.72
N ALA A 172 12.84 14.00 21.51
CA ALA A 172 11.53 13.36 21.50
C ALA A 172 11.43 12.27 20.42
N ASN A 173 12.03 12.49 19.23
CA ASN A 173 12.01 11.50 18.15
C ASN A 173 12.87 10.26 18.38
N VAL A 174 13.98 10.41 19.10
CA VAL A 174 14.89 9.29 19.38
C VAL A 174 14.45 8.52 20.61
N VAL A 175 13.92 9.20 21.63
CA VAL A 175 13.58 8.61 22.93
C VAL A 175 12.14 8.10 23.01
N ILE A 176 11.19 8.79 22.39
CA ILE A 176 9.75 8.49 22.49
C ILE A 176 9.28 7.89 21.16
N PHE A 177 8.99 6.59 21.16
CA PHE A 177 8.49 5.84 19.98
C PHE A 177 9.25 6.16 18.68
N PRO A 178 10.50 5.68 18.52
CA PRO A 178 11.29 5.94 17.32
C PRO A 178 10.67 5.27 16.10
N GLU A 179 10.10 6.08 15.20
CA GLU A 179 9.53 5.62 13.94
C GLU A 179 10.58 5.68 12.82
N LEU A 180 11.17 4.52 12.49
CA LEU A 180 12.16 4.38 11.43
C LEU A 180 11.49 4.21 10.06
N SER A 181 11.98 4.95 9.07
CA SER A 181 11.46 4.91 7.69
C SER A 181 11.60 3.52 7.05
N GLY A 182 12.66 2.77 7.39
CA GLY A 182 12.84 1.38 6.93
C GLY A 182 11.74 0.43 7.42
N SER A 183 11.38 0.50 8.71
CA SER A 183 10.29 -0.32 9.27
C SER A 183 8.95 0.05 8.67
N TYR A 184 8.69 1.35 8.45
CA TYR A 184 7.49 1.82 7.76
C TYR A 184 7.36 1.24 6.35
N LEU A 185 8.44 1.30 5.56
CA LEU A 185 8.47 0.73 4.22
C LEU A 185 8.26 -0.79 4.24
N GLY A 186 8.94 -1.49 5.15
CA GLY A 186 8.78 -2.94 5.35
C GLY A 186 7.34 -3.30 5.70
N THR A 187 6.71 -2.60 6.65
CA THR A 187 5.32 -2.91 7.04
C THR A 187 4.31 -2.56 5.94
N SER A 188 4.52 -1.47 5.19
CA SER A 188 3.67 -1.14 4.04
C SER A 188 3.74 -2.23 2.96
N THR A 189 4.95 -2.67 2.63
CA THR A 189 5.21 -3.73 1.63
C THR A 189 4.59 -5.06 2.07
N ILE A 190 4.82 -5.48 3.32
CA ILE A 190 4.25 -6.72 3.89
C ILE A 190 2.73 -6.68 3.90
N ASN A 191 2.12 -5.56 4.31
CA ASN A 191 0.67 -5.43 4.34
C ASN A 191 0.05 -5.54 2.93
N ALA A 192 0.68 -4.91 1.94
CA ALA A 192 0.21 -4.97 0.57
C ALA A 192 0.41 -6.36 -0.05
N LEU A 193 1.56 -7.00 0.21
CA LEU A 193 1.84 -8.37 -0.21
C LEU A 193 0.88 -9.38 0.42
N SER A 194 0.60 -9.24 1.72
CA SER A 194 -0.36 -10.09 2.42
C SER A 194 -1.77 -9.95 1.85
N GLU A 195 -2.22 -8.73 1.53
CA GLU A 195 -3.52 -8.52 0.89
C GLU A 195 -3.58 -9.14 -0.53
N MET A 196 -2.51 -8.99 -1.31
CA MET A 196 -2.39 -9.62 -2.63
C MET A 196 -2.43 -11.14 -2.53
N ALA A 197 -1.66 -11.74 -1.62
CA ALA A 197 -1.62 -13.19 -1.43
C ALA A 197 -2.97 -13.75 -0.95
N ASN A 198 -3.62 -13.09 0.00
CA ASN A 198 -4.96 -13.47 0.45
C ASN A 198 -6.00 -13.37 -0.68
N THR A 199 -5.87 -12.38 -1.57
CA THR A 199 -6.78 -12.25 -2.72
C THR A 199 -6.48 -13.30 -3.78
N LEU A 200 -5.21 -13.61 -4.02
CA LEU A 200 -4.79 -14.70 -4.90
C LEU A 200 -5.40 -16.01 -4.43
N GLU A 201 -5.20 -16.38 -3.16
CA GLU A 201 -5.75 -17.60 -2.55
C GLU A 201 -7.27 -17.70 -2.69
N ARG A 202 -7.98 -16.60 -2.45
CA ARG A 202 -9.44 -16.54 -2.59
C ARG A 202 -9.91 -16.69 -4.02
N ALA A 203 -9.25 -16.02 -4.97
CA ALA A 203 -9.58 -16.12 -6.38
C ALA A 203 -9.28 -17.54 -6.92
N THR A 204 -8.16 -18.15 -6.52
CA THR A 204 -7.85 -19.54 -6.88
C THR A 204 -8.85 -20.51 -6.27
N TYR A 205 -9.23 -20.32 -5.01
CA TYR A 205 -10.20 -21.18 -4.32
C TYR A 205 -11.58 -21.08 -4.97
N TRP A 206 -12.07 -19.85 -5.22
CA TRP A 206 -13.38 -19.64 -5.85
C TRP A 206 -13.42 -20.20 -7.27
N PHE A 207 -12.38 -19.98 -8.08
CA PHE A 207 -12.34 -20.53 -9.43
C PHE A 207 -12.30 -22.06 -9.45
N ALA A 208 -11.51 -22.67 -8.55
CA ALA A 208 -11.33 -24.12 -8.46
C ALA A 208 -12.46 -24.85 -7.74
N THR A 209 -13.37 -24.14 -7.07
CA THR A 209 -14.55 -24.74 -6.43
C THR A 209 -15.63 -24.94 -7.49
N PRO A 210 -16.19 -26.15 -7.65
CA PRO A 210 -17.30 -26.37 -8.56
C PRO A 210 -18.52 -25.53 -8.18
N GLY A 211 -19.20 -24.99 -9.16
CA GLY A 211 -20.27 -24.02 -8.96
C GLY A 211 -19.76 -22.58 -8.71
N GLY A 212 -20.69 -21.64 -8.82
CA GLY A 212 -20.45 -20.22 -8.55
C GLY A 212 -20.66 -19.85 -7.08
N ASP A 213 -21.28 -18.69 -6.84
CA ASP A 213 -21.67 -18.29 -5.48
C ASP A 213 -22.75 -19.27 -4.97
N SER A 214 -22.40 -20.14 -4.00
CA SER A 214 -23.34 -21.10 -3.40
C SER A 214 -24.53 -20.36 -2.77
N VAL A 215 -25.77 -20.75 -3.13
CA VAL A 215 -27.04 -20.13 -2.66
C VAL A 215 -27.14 -20.05 -1.14
N GLU A 216 -26.50 -20.95 -0.40
CA GLU A 216 -26.45 -20.93 1.09
C GLU A 216 -25.76 -19.68 1.68
N THR A 217 -24.99 -18.92 0.90
CA THR A 217 -24.36 -17.67 1.37
C THR A 217 -25.31 -16.47 1.40
N ARG A 218 -26.47 -16.54 0.75
CA ARG A 218 -27.49 -15.48 0.83
C ARG A 218 -28.27 -15.49 2.15
N ASP A 219 -28.41 -16.66 2.79
CA ASP A 219 -29.20 -16.79 4.02
C ASP A 219 -28.39 -16.49 5.30
N GLN A 220 -27.05 -16.56 5.26
CA GLN A 220 -26.21 -16.27 6.43
C GLN A 220 -26.12 -14.78 6.79
N ASP A 221 -26.50 -13.86 5.89
CA ASP A 221 -26.63 -12.44 6.22
C ASP A 221 -27.89 -12.15 7.07
N SER A 222 -28.81 -13.11 7.23
CA SER A 222 -30.05 -12.95 8.00
C SER A 222 -30.03 -13.56 9.42
N VAL A 223 -29.07 -14.44 9.75
CA VAL A 223 -29.02 -15.13 11.06
C VAL A 223 -27.81 -14.69 11.89
N ARG A 224 -27.78 -13.42 12.26
CA ARG A 224 -26.95 -12.90 13.35
C ARG A 224 -27.85 -12.50 14.52
N SER A 225 -28.27 -13.48 15.33
CA SER A 225 -28.63 -13.32 16.75
C SER A 225 -29.16 -14.64 17.32
N THR A 226 -28.29 -15.43 17.96
CA THR A 226 -28.58 -16.14 19.22
C THR A 226 -27.34 -16.91 19.66
N THR A 227 -26.72 -16.47 20.75
CA THR A 227 -25.79 -17.27 21.52
C THR A 227 -26.62 -18.10 22.49
N VAL A 228 -26.63 -19.43 22.31
CA VAL A 228 -27.14 -20.37 23.30
C VAL A 228 -25.94 -21.05 23.93
N THR A 229 -25.70 -20.71 25.19
CA THR A 229 -24.79 -21.40 26.10
C THR A 229 -25.40 -22.75 26.49
N ASN A 230 -24.70 -23.85 26.19
CA ASN A 230 -24.98 -25.12 26.85
C ASN A 230 -23.93 -25.38 27.92
N ASP A 231 -24.42 -25.32 29.16
CA ASP A 231 -23.84 -25.91 30.36
C ASP A 231 -23.72 -27.42 30.17
N ARG A 232 -22.49 -27.93 30.29
CA ARG A 232 -22.09 -29.24 30.82
C ARG A 232 -20.63 -29.46 30.43
N ASP A 233 -19.74 -29.15 31.37
CA ASP A 233 -18.43 -29.80 31.58
C ASP A 233 -17.69 -29.17 32.78
N ILE A 234 -18.44 -28.82 33.83
CA ILE A 234 -17.89 -28.44 35.13
C ILE A 234 -17.94 -29.70 35.99
N GLU A 235 -16.96 -30.58 35.84
CA GLU A 235 -16.61 -31.55 36.90
C GLU A 235 -15.22 -32.21 36.74
N GLN A 236 -14.47 -31.94 35.67
CA GLN A 236 -13.11 -32.51 35.50
C GLN A 236 -11.94 -31.53 35.72
N GLN A 237 -12.19 -30.27 36.12
CA GLN A 237 -11.12 -29.29 36.37
C GLN A 237 -10.80 -28.99 37.84
N GLN A 238 -11.35 -29.75 38.79
CA GLN A 238 -11.08 -29.52 40.22
C GLN A 238 -9.85 -30.24 40.80
N GLN A 239 -9.15 -31.09 40.03
CA GLN A 239 -7.97 -31.83 40.55
C GLN A 239 -6.60 -31.27 40.15
N GLN A 240 -6.51 -30.22 39.33
CA GLN A 240 -5.21 -29.60 38.97
C GLN A 240 -4.91 -28.28 39.69
N GLN A 241 -5.82 -27.75 40.52
CA GLN A 241 -5.63 -26.45 41.18
C GLN A 241 -4.91 -26.50 42.54
N GLN A 242 -4.54 -27.67 43.07
CA GLN A 242 -3.90 -27.76 44.39
C GLN A 242 -2.36 -27.73 44.39
N GLN A 243 -1.69 -27.73 43.23
CA GLN A 243 -0.20 -27.71 43.19
C GLN A 243 0.44 -26.36 42.82
N GLN A 244 -0.32 -25.31 42.51
CA GLN A 244 0.25 -24.00 42.11
C GLN A 244 0.22 -22.90 43.19
N GLN A 245 -0.24 -23.19 44.42
CA GLN A 245 -0.47 -22.14 45.43
C GLN A 245 0.73 -21.75 46.31
N GLN A 246 1.95 -22.22 46.05
CA GLN A 246 3.11 -21.90 46.91
C GLN A 246 4.15 -20.92 46.34
N GLN A 247 3.98 -20.38 45.13
CA GLN A 247 5.01 -19.53 44.50
C GLN A 247 4.64 -18.07 44.19
N GLU A 248 3.51 -17.55 44.71
CA GLU A 248 3.06 -16.16 44.43
C GLU A 248 2.79 -15.29 45.69
N LYS A 249 3.79 -15.08 46.56
CA LYS A 249 3.65 -14.10 47.66
C LYS A 249 4.47 -12.80 47.54
N MET A 250 5.18 -12.57 46.44
CA MET A 250 5.95 -11.31 46.23
C MET A 250 5.48 -10.45 45.04
N SER A 251 4.51 -10.89 44.23
CA SER A 251 4.05 -10.18 43.00
C SER A 251 2.71 -9.42 43.15
N GLN A 252 2.01 -9.57 44.27
CA GLN A 252 0.65 -9.00 44.42
C GLN A 252 0.63 -7.47 44.59
N LYS A 253 1.69 -6.86 45.14
CA LYS A 253 1.73 -5.40 45.40
C LYS A 253 1.92 -4.56 44.13
N LYS A 254 2.53 -5.10 43.08
CA LYS A 254 2.63 -4.44 41.75
C LYS A 254 1.37 -4.61 40.92
N GLN A 255 0.65 -5.72 41.07
CA GLN A 255 -0.55 -6.02 40.28
C GLN A 255 -1.81 -5.27 40.75
N SER A 256 -1.88 -4.83 42.01
CA SER A 256 -3.02 -4.01 42.50
C SER A 256 -3.00 -2.60 41.90
N ILE A 257 -1.81 -2.00 41.76
CA ILE A 257 -1.63 -0.70 41.12
C ILE A 257 -2.03 -0.78 39.64
N ILE A 258 -1.59 -1.81 38.92
CA ILE A 258 -1.96 -2.02 37.50
C ILE A 258 -3.47 -2.19 37.32
N ARG A 259 -4.16 -2.88 38.25
CA ARG A 259 -5.62 -3.03 38.22
C ARG A 259 -6.34 -1.70 38.47
N TYR A 260 -5.84 -0.88 39.38
CA TYR A 260 -6.41 0.44 39.66
C TYR A 260 -6.32 1.36 38.45
N TRP A 261 -5.15 1.44 37.81
CA TRP A 261 -4.96 2.21 36.58
C TRP A 261 -5.81 1.67 35.42
N ARG A 262 -5.94 0.34 35.29
CA ARG A 262 -6.79 -0.27 34.24
C ARG A 262 -8.28 0.07 34.44
N LYS A 263 -8.75 0.18 35.68
CA LYS A 263 -10.12 0.61 36.02
C LYS A 263 -10.34 2.11 35.77
N PHE A 264 -9.32 2.92 36.04
CA PHE A 264 -9.33 4.36 35.75
C PHE A 264 -9.36 4.62 34.23
N PHE A 265 -8.54 3.90 33.44
CA PHE A 265 -8.54 4.02 31.98
C PHE A 265 -9.78 3.41 31.30
N SER A 266 -10.52 2.50 31.95
CA SER A 266 -11.79 1.99 31.40
C SER A 266 -12.96 2.97 31.48
N ALA A 267 -12.85 4.03 32.29
CA ALA A 267 -13.87 5.07 32.44
C ALA A 267 -13.74 6.22 31.41
N PHE A 268 -12.63 6.27 30.66
CA PHE A 268 -12.47 7.18 29.53
C PHE A 268 -12.70 6.40 28.22
N PRO A 269 -13.89 6.49 27.60
CA PRO A 269 -14.10 5.93 26.28
C PRO A 269 -13.12 6.59 25.31
N ASN A 270 -12.19 5.80 24.77
CA ASN A 270 -11.12 6.27 23.90
C ASN A 270 -11.72 6.85 22.60
N PRO A 271 -11.64 8.17 22.33
CA PRO A 271 -12.18 8.76 21.10
C PRO A 271 -11.35 8.41 19.86
N PHE A 272 -10.18 7.80 20.06
CA PHE A 272 -9.29 7.34 19.00
C PHE A 272 -9.28 5.81 18.93
N ARG A 273 -10.35 5.20 18.42
CA ARG A 273 -10.20 3.90 17.78
C ARG A 273 -9.31 4.12 16.55
N SER A 274 -8.01 3.84 16.65
CA SER A 274 -7.23 3.57 15.45
C SER A 274 -7.90 2.37 14.79
N GLY A 275 -8.41 2.57 13.56
CA GLY A 275 -8.86 1.46 12.74
C GLY A 275 -7.71 0.47 12.66
N ARG A 276 -7.87 -0.68 13.31
CA ARG A 276 -6.88 -1.74 13.40
C ARG A 276 -6.66 -2.30 11.98
N ALA A 277 -5.88 -1.59 11.16
CA ALA A 277 -5.33 -2.09 9.91
C ALA A 277 -4.05 -2.90 10.21
N ILE A 278 -4.15 -3.78 11.21
CA ILE A 278 -3.42 -5.04 11.16
C ILE A 278 -4.08 -5.77 10.00
N ALA A 279 -3.30 -6.39 9.12
CA ALA A 279 -3.85 -7.33 8.14
C ALA A 279 -4.52 -8.46 8.92
N THR A 280 -5.77 -8.24 9.33
CA THR A 280 -6.62 -9.31 9.82
C THR A 280 -6.80 -10.20 8.62
N ALA A 281 -6.35 -11.44 8.72
CA ALA A 281 -6.88 -12.55 7.93
C ALA A 281 -8.37 -12.25 7.71
N SER A 282 -8.77 -12.18 6.45
CA SER A 282 -10.11 -11.73 6.09
C SER A 282 -11.12 -12.46 6.99
N LYS A 283 -11.97 -11.69 7.69
CA LYS A 283 -12.96 -12.23 8.63
C LYS A 283 -13.98 -13.16 7.95
N ILE A 284 -14.01 -13.13 6.63
CA ILE A 284 -14.83 -14.01 5.80
C ILE A 284 -14.06 -15.32 5.65
N PRO A 285 -14.61 -16.48 6.07
CA PRO A 285 -13.95 -17.76 5.83
C PRO A 285 -13.67 -17.99 4.33
N LEU A 286 -12.69 -18.82 3.99
CA LEU A 286 -12.33 -19.10 2.59
C LEU A 286 -13.54 -19.58 1.77
N HIS A 287 -14.37 -20.45 2.35
CA HIS A 287 -15.58 -21.00 1.74
C HIS A 287 -16.72 -19.99 1.55
N ALA A 288 -16.71 -18.85 2.24
CA ALA A 288 -17.72 -17.79 2.08
C ALA A 288 -17.27 -16.68 1.12
N THR A 289 -16.26 -16.94 0.30
CA THR A 289 -15.79 -15.99 -0.72
C THR A 289 -16.83 -15.93 -1.83
N THR A 290 -17.37 -14.76 -2.12
CA THR A 290 -18.28 -14.52 -3.25
C THR A 290 -17.57 -13.75 -4.36
N LEU A 291 -18.07 -13.83 -5.60
CA LEU A 291 -17.52 -13.05 -6.71
C LEU A 291 -17.57 -11.55 -6.42
N ALA A 292 -18.67 -11.06 -5.84
CA ALA A 292 -18.81 -9.67 -5.44
C ALA A 292 -17.68 -9.23 -4.48
N SER A 293 -17.34 -10.09 -3.51
CA SER A 293 -16.24 -9.83 -2.58
C SER A 293 -14.87 -9.77 -3.29
N LEU A 294 -14.64 -10.60 -4.32
CA LEU A 294 -13.41 -10.60 -5.12
C LEU A 294 -13.31 -9.34 -6.00
N MET A 295 -14.43 -8.89 -6.58
CA MET A 295 -14.48 -7.65 -7.36
C MET A 295 -14.13 -6.43 -6.51
N GLU A 296 -14.61 -6.37 -5.26
CA GLU A 296 -14.26 -5.31 -4.30
C GLU A 296 -12.77 -5.29 -3.95
N LYS A 297 -12.07 -6.43 -4.08
CA LYS A 297 -10.62 -6.51 -3.85
C LYS A 297 -9.80 -5.85 -4.97
N LYS A 298 -10.29 -5.74 -6.20
CA LYS A 298 -9.57 -5.07 -7.31
C LYS A 298 -9.14 -3.62 -6.97
N PRO A 299 -10.03 -2.69 -6.57
CA PRO A 299 -9.62 -1.34 -6.17
C PRO A 299 -8.78 -1.34 -4.89
N THR A 300 -9.03 -2.27 -3.96
CA THR A 300 -8.25 -2.42 -2.73
C THR A 300 -6.78 -2.74 -3.05
N ILE A 301 -6.50 -3.73 -3.90
CA ILE A 301 -5.14 -4.07 -4.33
C ILE A 301 -4.45 -2.87 -5.00
N ARG A 302 -5.14 -2.19 -5.91
CA ARG A 302 -4.59 -0.99 -6.60
C ARG A 302 -4.24 0.11 -5.61
N SER A 303 -5.10 0.38 -4.63
CA SER A 303 -4.84 1.38 -3.58
C SER A 303 -3.66 0.98 -2.67
N LYS A 304 -3.55 -0.29 -2.29
CA LYS A 304 -2.41 -0.80 -1.49
C LYS A 304 -1.10 -0.72 -2.25
N LEU A 305 -1.10 -1.06 -3.53
CA LEU A 305 0.06 -0.92 -4.41
C LEU A 305 0.45 0.56 -4.58
N ALA A 306 -0.51 1.46 -4.80
CA ALA A 306 -0.26 2.89 -4.89
C ALA A 306 0.33 3.42 -3.57
N ALA A 307 -0.24 3.06 -2.43
CA ALA A 307 0.30 3.43 -1.11
C ALA A 307 1.72 2.90 -0.89
N CYS A 308 2.02 1.67 -1.34
CA CYS A 308 3.36 1.09 -1.29
C CYS A 308 4.35 1.86 -2.17
N LYS A 309 3.97 2.21 -3.41
CA LYS A 309 4.79 3.04 -4.31
C LYS A 309 5.05 4.43 -3.74
N THR A 310 4.05 5.07 -3.17
CA THR A 310 4.19 6.37 -2.49
C THR A 310 5.12 6.25 -1.29
N ALA A 311 4.95 5.23 -0.46
CA ALA A 311 5.85 4.95 0.67
C ALA A 311 7.31 4.74 0.20
N GLN A 312 7.52 3.98 -0.87
CA GLN A 312 8.86 3.77 -1.44
C GLN A 312 9.47 5.08 -1.95
N ASN A 313 8.71 5.85 -2.73
CA ASN A 313 9.18 7.13 -3.28
C ASN A 313 9.54 8.10 -2.16
N GLU A 314 8.74 8.14 -1.11
CA GLU A 314 8.95 9.02 0.01
C GLU A 314 10.19 8.64 0.83
N VAL A 315 10.31 7.36 1.23
CA VAL A 315 11.44 6.89 2.04
C VAL A 315 12.76 6.97 1.25
N ASN A 316 12.74 6.88 -0.08
CA ASN A 316 13.93 7.07 -0.92
C ASN A 316 14.53 8.48 -0.81
N PHE A 317 13.73 9.47 -0.43
CA PHE A 317 14.14 10.86 -0.26
C PHE A 317 14.40 11.24 1.19
N GLU A 318 14.19 10.32 2.13
CA GLU A 318 14.42 10.53 3.56
C GLU A 318 15.79 10.00 3.98
N ILE A 319 16.39 10.67 4.97
CA ILE A 319 17.51 10.10 5.71
C ILE A 319 16.95 8.96 6.57
N SER A 320 17.41 7.74 6.32
CA SER A 320 16.89 6.54 6.99
C SER A 320 17.98 5.82 7.77
N ILE A 321 17.61 5.28 8.93
CA ILE A 321 18.48 4.43 9.74
C ILE A 321 17.95 3.01 9.64
N SER A 322 18.65 2.17 8.88
CA SER A 322 18.24 0.79 8.62
C SER A 322 19.42 -0.12 8.27
N PRO A 323 19.29 -1.45 8.44
CA PRO A 323 20.33 -2.40 8.04
C PRO A 323 20.59 -2.42 6.52
N LEU A 324 19.52 -2.24 5.74
CA LEU A 324 19.53 -2.19 4.29
C LEU A 324 19.11 -0.83 3.77
N ALA A 325 19.50 -0.49 2.54
CA ALA A 325 19.06 0.76 1.94
C ALA A 325 17.58 0.64 1.57
N PRO A 326 16.79 1.72 1.71
CA PRO A 326 15.40 1.70 1.24
C PRO A 326 15.27 1.41 -0.26
N GLY A 327 16.25 1.84 -1.06
CA GLY A 327 16.29 1.61 -2.50
C GLY A 327 16.37 0.12 -2.88
N ASP A 328 16.96 -0.72 -2.03
CA ASP A 328 17.11 -2.16 -2.27
C ASP A 328 15.74 -2.89 -2.30
N MET A 329 14.71 -2.31 -1.66
CA MET A 329 13.34 -2.83 -1.64
C MET A 329 12.60 -2.62 -2.97
N LYS A 330 13.00 -1.62 -3.77
CA LYS A 330 12.25 -1.13 -4.93
C LYS A 330 11.82 -2.24 -5.90
N ARG A 331 12.69 -3.22 -6.14
CA ARG A 331 12.41 -4.35 -7.03
C ARG A 331 11.20 -5.17 -6.58
N ILE A 332 11.03 -5.36 -5.26
CA ILE A 332 9.87 -6.05 -4.69
C ILE A 332 8.68 -5.09 -4.61
N SER A 333 8.85 -3.95 -3.92
CA SER A 333 7.74 -3.04 -3.57
C SER A 333 7.08 -2.35 -4.76
N VAL A 334 7.81 -2.15 -5.85
CA VAL A 334 7.33 -1.45 -7.05
C VAL A 334 7.21 -2.41 -8.22
N ASP A 335 8.29 -3.04 -8.64
CA ASP A 335 8.34 -3.73 -9.94
C ASP A 335 7.57 -5.06 -9.89
N LEU A 336 8.01 -6.00 -9.04
CA LEU A 336 7.40 -7.32 -8.94
C LEU A 336 5.97 -7.26 -8.37
N MET A 337 5.70 -6.36 -7.42
CA MET A 337 4.34 -6.17 -6.89
C MET A 337 3.37 -5.59 -7.93
N SER A 338 3.85 -4.79 -8.89
CA SER A 338 3.00 -4.31 -9.98
C SER A 338 2.59 -5.46 -10.91
N SER A 339 3.53 -6.32 -11.27
CA SER A 339 3.25 -7.49 -12.10
C SER A 339 2.33 -8.48 -11.37
N LEU A 340 2.62 -8.79 -10.09
CA LEU A 340 1.75 -9.63 -9.26
C LEU A 340 0.32 -9.06 -9.17
N SER A 341 0.18 -7.75 -8.96
CA SER A 341 -1.12 -7.09 -8.95
C SER A 341 -1.86 -7.24 -10.27
N GLN A 342 -1.17 -7.17 -11.41
CA GLN A 342 -1.80 -7.33 -12.72
C GLN A 342 -2.27 -8.77 -12.91
N SER A 343 -1.43 -9.77 -12.61
CA SER A 343 -1.79 -11.19 -12.72
C SER A 343 -2.97 -11.56 -11.83
N ILE A 344 -3.05 -11.05 -10.60
CA ILE A 344 -4.21 -11.28 -9.72
C ILE A 344 -5.48 -10.63 -10.29
N ILE A 345 -5.39 -9.43 -10.87
CA ILE A 345 -6.56 -8.78 -11.49
C ILE A 345 -7.04 -9.60 -12.69
N THR A 346 -6.13 -10.16 -13.50
CA THR A 346 -6.46 -11.08 -14.59
C THR A 346 -7.15 -12.34 -14.06
N LEU A 347 -6.67 -12.90 -12.95
CA LEU A 347 -7.26 -14.07 -12.31
C LEU A 347 -8.69 -13.80 -11.84
N ILE A 348 -8.96 -12.63 -11.24
CA ILE A 348 -10.32 -12.23 -10.88
C ILE A 348 -11.19 -12.06 -12.14
N GLY A 349 -10.62 -11.58 -13.25
CA GLY A 349 -11.31 -11.55 -14.55
C GLY A 349 -11.70 -12.94 -15.06
N ALA A 350 -10.84 -13.95 -14.88
CA ALA A 350 -11.19 -15.34 -15.18
C ALA A 350 -12.34 -15.85 -14.28
N CYS A 351 -12.38 -15.43 -13.01
CA CYS A 351 -13.50 -15.74 -12.11
C CYS A 351 -14.82 -15.10 -12.58
N GLU A 352 -14.78 -13.84 -13.01
CA GLU A 352 -15.95 -13.14 -13.57
C GLU A 352 -16.49 -13.86 -14.80
N ASN A 353 -15.60 -14.27 -15.70
CA ASN A 353 -16.02 -14.99 -16.90
C ASN A 353 -16.57 -16.38 -16.60
N LYS A 354 -16.00 -17.12 -15.62
CA LYS A 354 -16.58 -18.39 -15.14
C LYS A 354 -18.00 -18.18 -14.63
N PHE A 355 -18.24 -17.14 -13.83
CA PHE A 355 -19.58 -16.84 -13.33
C PHE A 355 -20.60 -16.59 -14.44
N ILE A 356 -20.21 -15.84 -15.48
CA ILE A 356 -21.09 -15.55 -16.61
C ILE A 356 -21.49 -16.83 -17.36
N VAL A 357 -20.55 -17.77 -17.55
CA VAL A 357 -20.82 -19.06 -18.20
C VAL A 357 -21.78 -19.93 -17.38
N LEU A 358 -21.67 -19.90 -16.04
CA LEU A 358 -22.54 -20.71 -15.17
C LEU A 358 -23.96 -20.11 -14.96
N ASP A 359 -24.13 -18.79 -15.08
CA ASP A 359 -25.43 -18.10 -14.89
C ASP A 359 -26.38 -18.28 -16.10
N ASP A 360 -25.83 -18.61 -17.29
CA ASP A 360 -26.60 -18.77 -18.52
C ASP A 360 -27.38 -20.09 -18.57
N GLU A 361 -26.79 -21.22 -18.12
CA GLU A 361 -27.50 -22.51 -18.05
C GLU A 361 -28.61 -22.55 -16.98
N GLY A 362 -28.48 -21.75 -15.90
CA GLY A 362 -29.51 -21.66 -14.86
C GLY A 362 -30.82 -20.98 -15.32
N ARG A 363 -30.82 -20.33 -16.49
CA ARG A 363 -32.01 -19.72 -17.08
C ARG A 363 -32.82 -20.68 -17.96
N GLU A 364 -32.21 -21.71 -18.53
CA GLU A 364 -32.90 -22.62 -19.45
C GLU A 364 -33.78 -23.66 -18.71
N GLU A 365 -33.45 -24.03 -17.47
CA GLU A 365 -34.27 -24.98 -16.68
C GLU A 365 -35.56 -24.38 -16.08
N SER A 366 -35.73 -23.05 -16.09
CA SER A 366 -36.89 -22.39 -15.47
C SER A 366 -38.01 -21.99 -16.45
N GLY A 367 -37.93 -22.46 -17.70
CA GLY A 367 -38.82 -22.08 -18.80
C GLY A 367 -39.66 -23.20 -19.39
N LEU A 368 -40.28 -24.08 -18.58
CA LEU A 368 -41.25 -25.07 -19.07
C LEU A 368 -42.52 -25.08 -18.23
N ALA A 369 -43.45 -24.16 -18.52
CA ALA A 369 -44.89 -24.38 -18.41
C ALA A 369 -45.67 -23.23 -19.06
N SER A 370 -46.08 -23.42 -20.32
CA SER A 370 -47.44 -23.07 -20.79
C SER A 370 -47.60 -23.48 -22.26
N ASP A 371 -48.50 -24.43 -22.49
CA ASP A 371 -48.95 -24.96 -23.77
C ASP A 371 -49.65 -23.90 -24.68
N ASP A 372 -49.26 -23.92 -25.97
CA ASP A 372 -50.08 -23.86 -27.22
C ASP A 372 -51.06 -22.70 -27.55
N PRO A 373 -51.53 -22.56 -28.83
CA PRO A 373 -50.90 -22.84 -30.15
C PRO A 373 -51.18 -21.77 -31.27
N GLU A 374 -50.57 -21.97 -32.47
CA GLU A 374 -50.99 -21.56 -33.84
C GLU A 374 -51.01 -20.03 -34.20
N LEU A 375 -50.73 -19.51 -35.42
CA LEU A 375 -50.70 -19.98 -36.82
C LEU A 375 -50.02 -18.92 -37.73
N SER A 376 -49.33 -19.33 -38.81
CA SER A 376 -49.20 -18.69 -40.16
C SER A 376 -48.57 -17.28 -40.31
N THR A 377 -47.88 -16.84 -41.38
CA THR A 377 -47.48 -17.31 -42.74
C THR A 377 -46.50 -16.25 -43.29
N GLY A 378 -45.67 -16.59 -44.29
CA GLY A 378 -45.21 -15.57 -45.28
C GLY A 378 -43.71 -15.46 -45.61
N ASN A 379 -43.15 -16.47 -46.28
CA ASN A 379 -42.49 -16.35 -47.60
C ASN A 379 -41.68 -15.08 -47.98
N THR A 380 -40.38 -15.23 -48.34
CA THR A 380 -39.83 -15.05 -49.73
C THR A 380 -38.43 -14.36 -49.85
N HIS A 381 -37.51 -15.09 -50.50
CA HIS A 381 -36.32 -14.73 -51.32
C HIS A 381 -35.08 -13.96 -50.81
N SER A 382 -33.93 -14.64 -50.95
CA SER A 382 -32.55 -14.14 -51.16
C SER A 382 -32.36 -13.50 -52.56
N PRO A 383 -31.23 -12.82 -52.91
CA PRO A 383 -29.97 -13.54 -53.25
C PRO A 383 -28.60 -12.82 -53.04
N GLU A 384 -27.54 -13.64 -53.01
CA GLU A 384 -26.15 -13.52 -53.57
C GLU A 384 -25.21 -12.28 -53.40
N SER A 385 -23.98 -12.49 -52.90
CA SER A 385 -22.73 -12.70 -53.71
C SER A 385 -21.38 -12.33 -53.01
N THR A 386 -20.38 -13.21 -53.19
CA THR A 386 -18.90 -13.03 -53.38
C THR A 386 -17.91 -12.45 -52.33
N THR A 387 -17.12 -13.35 -51.70
CA THR A 387 -15.61 -13.49 -51.58
C THR A 387 -14.65 -12.29 -51.23
N PRO A 388 -13.31 -12.46 -51.00
CA PRO A 388 -12.68 -12.57 -49.66
C PRO A 388 -11.50 -11.56 -49.37
N SER A 389 -11.16 -11.30 -48.10
CA SER A 389 -9.81 -10.82 -47.67
C SER A 389 -9.68 -11.01 -46.15
N THR A 390 -8.74 -11.81 -45.62
CA THR A 390 -7.32 -11.57 -45.32
C THR A 390 -7.07 -10.33 -44.44
N GLY A 391 -6.83 -10.58 -43.15
CA GLY A 391 -6.30 -9.59 -42.20
C GLY A 391 -6.55 -10.00 -40.75
N ALA A 392 -5.53 -10.56 -40.09
CA ALA A 392 -5.51 -10.67 -38.63
C ALA A 392 -5.60 -9.28 -37.98
N PRO A 393 -6.21 -9.15 -36.80
CA PRO A 393 -5.38 -8.70 -35.67
C PRO A 393 -5.76 -9.28 -34.31
N GLU A 394 -4.74 -9.37 -33.46
CA GLU A 394 -4.77 -9.50 -32.01
C GLU A 394 -5.73 -8.47 -31.36
N ALA A 395 -6.53 -8.89 -30.38
CA ALA A 395 -7.30 -7.97 -29.54
C ALA A 395 -7.30 -8.42 -28.07
N TYR A 396 -6.44 -7.78 -27.28
CA TYR A 396 -6.56 -7.71 -25.82
C TYR A 396 -7.69 -6.72 -25.47
N LEU A 397 -8.83 -7.20 -24.95
CA LEU A 397 -9.93 -6.33 -24.55
C LEU A 397 -9.89 -5.97 -23.06
N LYS A 398 -9.82 -4.66 -22.82
CA LYS A 398 -9.87 -3.98 -21.53
C LYS A 398 -11.32 -3.53 -21.30
N VAL A 399 -12.13 -4.35 -20.62
CA VAL A 399 -13.53 -4.01 -20.33
C VAL A 399 -13.61 -3.10 -19.10
N ASN A 400 -14.24 -1.93 -19.29
CA ASN A 400 -14.44 -0.90 -18.28
C ASN A 400 -15.84 -1.08 -17.67
N SER A 401 -15.93 -1.54 -16.42
CA SER A 401 -17.20 -1.76 -15.73
C SER A 401 -17.73 -0.46 -15.13
N ASN A 402 -18.71 0.18 -15.78
CA ASN A 402 -19.59 1.18 -15.16
C ASN A 402 -20.82 1.41 -16.04
N THR A 403 -21.83 0.53 -15.99
CA THR A 403 -23.21 0.96 -16.32
C THR A 403 -24.25 0.03 -15.73
N ARG A 404 -24.90 0.46 -14.64
CA ARG A 404 -26.26 0.04 -14.29
C ARG A 404 -27.01 1.20 -13.68
N SER A 405 -27.68 2.00 -14.54
CA SER A 405 -29.00 2.60 -14.24
C SER A 405 -29.48 3.48 -15.40
N ARG A 406 -30.79 3.36 -15.70
CA ARG A 406 -31.67 4.22 -16.50
C ARG A 406 -31.81 3.93 -18.00
N LEU A 407 -32.89 3.19 -18.28
CA LEU A 407 -33.70 3.31 -19.48
C LEU A 407 -34.06 4.79 -19.75
N ARG A 408 -33.51 5.38 -20.81
CA ARG A 408 -34.24 6.28 -21.71
C ARG A 408 -33.45 6.47 -23.01
N ALA A 409 -34.18 6.40 -24.12
CA ALA A 409 -33.76 6.37 -25.51
C ALA A 409 -32.71 7.42 -25.95
N GLY A 410 -31.91 7.04 -26.94
CA GLY A 410 -31.05 7.96 -27.71
C GLY A 410 -29.99 7.20 -28.53
N ASN A 411 -30.33 6.88 -29.78
CA ASN A 411 -29.48 6.17 -30.76
C ASN A 411 -28.12 6.84 -30.98
N SER A 412 -27.03 6.08 -30.81
CA SER A 412 -25.78 6.14 -31.57
C SER A 412 -24.75 5.20 -30.90
N ILE A 413 -24.88 3.90 -31.16
CA ILE A 413 -23.87 2.90 -30.75
C ILE A 413 -23.01 2.60 -31.98
N ASP A 414 -21.69 2.73 -31.81
CA ASP A 414 -20.69 2.39 -32.81
C ASP A 414 -20.89 0.96 -33.36
N PRO A 415 -20.84 0.76 -34.69
CA PRO A 415 -21.08 -0.55 -35.31
C PRO A 415 -20.09 -1.64 -34.87
N HIS A 416 -18.88 -1.27 -34.42
CA HIS A 416 -17.90 -2.22 -33.89
C HIS A 416 -18.30 -2.83 -32.54
N SER A 417 -18.87 -2.04 -31.62
CA SER A 417 -19.27 -2.57 -30.30
C SER A 417 -20.47 -3.53 -30.35
N ARG A 418 -21.31 -3.44 -31.39
CA ARG A 418 -22.46 -4.34 -31.56
C ARG A 418 -22.02 -5.71 -32.09
N ALA A 419 -20.97 -5.75 -32.91
CA ALA A 419 -20.37 -6.98 -33.39
C ALA A 419 -19.62 -7.73 -32.27
N ASP A 420 -18.88 -7.01 -31.43
CA ASP A 420 -18.15 -7.60 -30.29
C ASP A 420 -19.12 -8.14 -29.21
N TYR A 421 -20.24 -7.44 -28.96
CA TYR A 421 -21.26 -7.91 -28.01
C TYR A 421 -22.08 -9.08 -28.58
N ALA A 422 -22.39 -9.06 -29.88
CA ALA A 422 -23.11 -10.14 -30.53
C ALA A 422 -22.26 -11.41 -30.71
N THR A 423 -20.95 -11.27 -30.93
CA THR A 423 -20.01 -12.40 -30.96
C THR A 423 -19.78 -12.99 -29.58
N LEU A 424 -19.70 -12.16 -28.54
CA LEU A 424 -19.61 -12.61 -27.15
C LEU A 424 -20.88 -13.37 -26.73
N ASN A 425 -22.07 -12.80 -26.97
CA ASN A 425 -23.35 -13.48 -26.64
C ASN A 425 -23.50 -14.81 -27.40
N ARG A 426 -23.11 -14.85 -28.69
CA ARG A 426 -23.15 -16.08 -29.50
C ARG A 426 -22.10 -17.11 -29.07
N GLN A 427 -21.01 -16.70 -28.44
CA GLN A 427 -19.97 -17.60 -27.89
C GLN A 427 -20.31 -18.10 -26.48
N ILE A 428 -21.09 -17.33 -25.72
CA ILE A 428 -21.64 -17.73 -24.41
C ILE A 428 -22.79 -18.74 -24.62
N GLU A 429 -23.67 -18.51 -25.60
CA GLU A 429 -24.72 -19.48 -26.03
C GLU A 429 -24.16 -20.84 -26.51
N LEU A 430 -22.85 -20.94 -26.77
CA LEU A 430 -22.18 -22.17 -27.23
C LEU A 430 -21.24 -22.77 -26.17
N SER A 431 -21.13 -22.17 -24.98
CA SER A 431 -20.29 -22.69 -23.91
C SER A 431 -21.04 -23.71 -23.06
N SER A 432 -20.50 -24.92 -22.98
CA SER A 432 -20.97 -26.00 -22.13
C SER A 432 -20.48 -25.80 -20.69
N ALA A 433 -21.40 -25.44 -19.78
CA ALA A 433 -21.05 -25.28 -18.37
C ALA A 433 -20.64 -26.63 -17.76
N GLU A 434 -21.24 -27.73 -18.22
CA GLU A 434 -20.90 -29.10 -17.82
C GLU A 434 -19.42 -29.45 -18.12
N LEU A 435 -18.92 -29.12 -19.31
CA LEU A 435 -17.53 -29.34 -19.68
C LEU A 435 -16.59 -28.49 -18.83
N LEU A 436 -16.93 -27.22 -18.60
CA LEU A 436 -16.16 -26.32 -17.75
C LEU A 436 -16.06 -26.86 -16.31
N GLU A 437 -17.17 -27.30 -15.72
CA GLU A 437 -17.23 -27.89 -14.38
C GLU A 437 -16.45 -29.22 -14.31
N SER A 438 -16.52 -30.06 -15.36
CA SER A 438 -15.73 -31.29 -15.46
C SER A 438 -14.21 -31.02 -15.47
N ILE A 439 -13.77 -29.92 -16.08
CA ILE A 439 -12.37 -29.52 -16.09
C ILE A 439 -11.97 -28.93 -14.73
N VAL A 440 -12.80 -28.05 -14.15
CA VAL A 440 -12.56 -27.40 -12.86
C VAL A 440 -12.44 -28.45 -11.74
N THR A 441 -13.34 -29.42 -11.68
CA THR A 441 -13.30 -30.52 -10.69
C THR A 441 -12.00 -31.31 -10.74
N ARG A 442 -11.47 -31.59 -11.93
CA ARG A 442 -10.18 -32.29 -12.11
C ARG A 442 -8.98 -31.42 -11.75
N LEU A 443 -9.05 -30.12 -12.03
CA LEU A 443 -7.98 -29.17 -11.70
C LEU A 443 -7.98 -28.75 -10.23
N GLN A 444 -9.04 -29.02 -9.48
CA GLN A 444 -9.17 -28.60 -8.08
C GLN A 444 -8.01 -29.09 -7.20
N ALA A 445 -7.70 -30.38 -7.25
CA ALA A 445 -6.62 -30.98 -6.45
C ALA A 445 -5.23 -30.37 -6.75
N PRO A 446 -4.74 -30.34 -8.00
CA PRO A 446 -3.43 -29.76 -8.30
C PRO A 446 -3.37 -28.25 -8.00
N VAL A 447 -4.47 -27.52 -8.18
CA VAL A 447 -4.54 -26.09 -7.81
C VAL A 447 -4.42 -25.90 -6.29
N GLN A 448 -5.13 -26.69 -5.48
CA GLN A 448 -5.09 -26.56 -4.02
C GLN A 448 -3.72 -26.94 -3.45
N GLU A 449 -3.11 -28.03 -3.94
CA GLU A 449 -1.76 -28.45 -3.54
C GLU A 449 -0.73 -27.36 -3.87
N PHE A 450 -0.77 -26.81 -5.08
CA PHE A 450 0.14 -25.76 -5.49
C PHE A 450 -0.12 -24.43 -4.75
N GLN A 451 -1.37 -24.12 -4.42
CA GLN A 451 -1.73 -22.96 -3.60
C GLN A 451 -1.14 -23.05 -2.19
N ALA A 452 -1.13 -24.25 -1.58
CA ALA A 452 -0.49 -24.45 -0.28
C ALA A 452 1.02 -24.15 -0.35
N SER A 453 1.70 -24.59 -1.41
CA SER A 453 3.12 -24.25 -1.65
C SER A 453 3.32 -22.75 -1.87
N THR A 454 2.40 -22.09 -2.58
CA THR A 454 2.43 -20.63 -2.80
C THR A 454 2.27 -19.87 -1.48
N ASN A 455 1.37 -20.30 -0.59
CA ASN A 455 1.17 -19.72 0.75
C ASN A 455 2.43 -19.88 1.63
N ALA A 456 3.08 -21.04 1.58
CA ALA A 456 4.35 -21.26 2.28
C ALA A 456 5.46 -20.34 1.77
N ALA A 457 5.57 -20.17 0.45
CA ALA A 457 6.51 -19.26 -0.20
C ALA A 457 6.28 -17.79 0.20
N VAL A 458 5.02 -17.32 0.20
CA VAL A 458 4.67 -15.96 0.64
C VAL A 458 4.97 -15.76 2.13
N THR A 459 4.70 -16.75 2.98
CA THR A 459 4.99 -16.65 4.42
C THR A 459 6.48 -16.50 4.70
N LEU A 460 7.32 -17.26 3.97
CA LEU A 460 8.77 -17.10 4.03
C LEU A 460 9.22 -15.73 3.52
N LEU A 461 8.66 -15.26 2.40
CA LEU A 461 8.94 -13.94 1.84
C LEU A 461 8.62 -12.82 2.84
N ILE A 462 7.44 -12.87 3.48
CA ILE A 462 7.04 -11.91 4.52
C ILE A 462 8.03 -11.95 5.68
N SER A 463 8.45 -13.13 6.12
CA SER A 463 9.43 -13.30 7.20
C SER A 463 10.79 -12.70 6.83
N CYS A 464 11.25 -12.90 5.59
CA CYS A 464 12.49 -12.32 5.06
C CYS A 464 12.42 -10.79 5.02
N LEU A 465 11.32 -10.22 4.54
CA LEU A 465 11.13 -8.76 4.49
C LEU A 465 11.05 -8.16 5.89
N ALA A 466 10.33 -8.82 6.81
CA ALA A 466 10.20 -8.39 8.19
C ALA A 466 11.56 -8.36 8.89
N TYR A 467 12.37 -9.41 8.70
CA TYR A 467 13.75 -9.45 9.13
C TYR A 467 14.52 -8.27 8.52
N CYS A 468 14.63 -8.20 7.19
CA CYS A 468 15.46 -7.24 6.47
C CYS A 468 15.22 -5.77 6.84
N TYR A 469 13.98 -5.39 7.16
CA TYR A 469 13.57 -4.02 7.42
C TYR A 469 13.14 -3.73 8.88
N ASP A 470 13.48 -4.63 9.82
CA ASP A 470 13.23 -4.46 11.26
C ASP A 470 11.77 -4.20 11.63
N VAL A 471 10.84 -4.84 10.91
CA VAL A 471 9.41 -4.83 11.23
C VAL A 471 9.21 -5.60 12.54
N PRO A 472 8.45 -5.10 13.53
CA PRO A 472 8.40 -5.72 14.87
C PRO A 472 7.55 -7.01 14.90
N THR A 473 6.43 -7.02 14.20
CA THR A 473 5.46 -8.12 14.21
C THR A 473 5.05 -8.50 12.80
N LEU A 474 4.88 -9.80 12.59
CA LEU A 474 4.34 -10.37 11.36
C LEU A 474 2.82 -10.15 11.31
N PRO A 475 2.18 -10.24 10.12
CA PRO A 475 0.72 -10.20 9.99
C PRO A 475 -0.01 -11.23 10.86
N SER A 476 0.64 -12.38 11.11
CA SER A 476 0.14 -13.43 12.01
C SER A 476 0.14 -13.04 13.49
N GLY A 477 0.75 -11.92 13.86
CA GLY A 477 0.99 -11.50 15.25
C GLY A 477 2.26 -12.11 15.87
N ALA A 478 2.92 -13.04 15.17
CA ALA A 478 4.19 -13.61 15.63
C ALA A 478 5.32 -12.56 15.60
N PRO A 479 6.30 -12.64 16.53
CA PRO A 479 7.46 -11.77 16.51
C PRO A 479 8.35 -12.08 15.30
N THR A 480 9.00 -11.04 14.78
CA THR A 480 9.94 -11.19 13.65
C THR A 480 11.12 -12.11 14.00
N PRO A 481 11.53 -13.01 13.09
CA PRO A 481 12.63 -13.93 13.34
C PRO A 481 13.94 -13.17 13.63
N ARG A 482 14.73 -13.68 14.58
CA ARG A 482 16.02 -13.08 14.97
C ARG A 482 17.12 -13.28 13.90
N GLY A 483 16.94 -14.26 13.03
CA GLY A 483 17.84 -14.65 11.95
C GLY A 483 17.13 -15.63 11.03
N ILE A 484 17.59 -15.72 9.79
CA ILE A 484 17.08 -16.65 8.78
C ILE A 484 18.30 -17.29 8.13
N ARG A 485 18.36 -18.63 8.07
CA ARG A 485 19.48 -19.33 7.43
C ARG A 485 19.35 -19.23 5.91
N LEU A 486 20.45 -18.96 5.20
CA LEU A 486 20.41 -18.83 3.75
C LEU A 486 20.08 -20.18 3.09
N GLU A 487 20.58 -21.27 3.66
CA GLU A 487 20.36 -22.64 3.19
C GLU A 487 18.87 -23.02 3.27
N GLU A 488 18.17 -22.50 4.29
CA GLU A 488 16.73 -22.72 4.44
C GLU A 488 15.94 -21.97 3.36
N ILE A 489 16.35 -20.75 3.00
CA ILE A 489 15.73 -20.00 1.93
C ILE A 489 15.96 -20.70 0.58
N ASP A 490 17.18 -21.17 0.34
CA ASP A 490 17.56 -21.86 -0.90
C ASP A 490 16.74 -23.14 -1.08
N LEU A 491 16.69 -23.99 -0.06
CA LEU A 491 15.85 -25.19 -0.06
C LEU A 491 14.38 -24.86 -0.36
N ARG A 492 13.85 -23.78 0.22
CA ARG A 492 12.45 -23.37 0.02
C ARG A 492 12.19 -22.78 -1.36
N ILE A 493 13.19 -22.13 -1.96
CA ILE A 493 13.13 -21.65 -3.35
C ILE A 493 13.09 -22.85 -4.30
N ASP A 494 13.92 -23.86 -4.07
CA ASP A 494 13.99 -25.07 -4.90
C ASP A 494 12.68 -25.87 -4.77
N LEU A 495 12.21 -26.13 -3.56
CA LEU A 495 10.92 -26.79 -3.31
C LEU A 495 9.75 -26.06 -3.99
N PHE A 496 9.74 -24.73 -3.99
CA PHE A 496 8.67 -23.97 -4.65
C PHE A 496 8.79 -23.98 -6.18
N ALA A 497 10.01 -23.97 -6.72
CA ALA A 497 10.25 -24.12 -8.15
C ALA A 497 9.85 -25.52 -8.65
N ASP A 498 10.15 -26.56 -7.86
CA ASP A 498 9.73 -27.93 -8.14
C ASP A 498 8.20 -28.07 -8.08
N ALA A 499 7.56 -27.50 -7.06
CA ALA A 499 6.10 -27.48 -6.96
C ALA A 499 5.43 -26.78 -8.17
N LEU A 500 6.04 -25.70 -8.68
CA LEU A 500 5.57 -25.03 -9.89
C LEU A 500 5.70 -25.93 -11.14
N ALA A 501 6.81 -26.66 -11.27
CA ALA A 501 7.00 -27.61 -12.37
C ALA A 501 6.04 -28.80 -12.29
N VAL A 502 5.80 -29.33 -11.08
CA VAL A 502 4.82 -30.39 -10.83
C VAL A 502 3.41 -29.92 -11.17
N PHE A 503 3.03 -28.71 -10.76
CA PHE A 503 1.74 -28.10 -11.10
C PHE A 503 1.54 -27.98 -12.61
N ASP A 504 2.55 -27.51 -13.35
CA ASP A 504 2.50 -27.42 -14.81
C ASP A 504 2.27 -28.80 -15.44
N GLN A 505 3.01 -29.82 -14.99
CA GLN A 505 2.88 -31.18 -15.52
C GLN A 505 1.51 -31.79 -15.20
N GLN A 506 1.04 -31.68 -13.95
CA GLN A 506 -0.25 -32.20 -13.52
C GLN A 506 -1.40 -31.50 -14.24
N SER A 507 -1.35 -30.17 -14.40
CA SER A 507 -2.39 -29.40 -15.11
C SER A 507 -2.52 -29.85 -16.57
N ILE A 508 -1.39 -30.04 -17.25
CA ILE A 508 -1.36 -30.56 -18.63
C ILE A 508 -1.92 -31.98 -18.70
N GLN A 509 -1.55 -32.85 -17.76
CA GLN A 509 -2.06 -34.23 -17.72
C GLN A 509 -3.58 -34.26 -17.51
N GLN A 510 -4.12 -33.46 -16.58
CA GLN A 510 -5.56 -33.39 -16.35
C GLN A 510 -6.31 -32.87 -17.59
N LEU A 511 -5.77 -31.85 -18.27
CA LEU A 511 -6.34 -31.34 -19.52
C LEU A 511 -6.33 -32.38 -20.65
N LYS A 512 -5.25 -33.17 -20.77
CA LYS A 512 -5.17 -34.27 -21.75
C LYS A 512 -6.20 -35.36 -21.47
N LEU A 513 -6.44 -35.69 -20.21
CA LEU A 513 -7.43 -36.70 -19.84
C LEU A 513 -8.85 -36.25 -20.22
N VAL A 514 -9.16 -34.96 -20.08
CA VAL A 514 -10.43 -34.39 -20.56
C VAL A 514 -10.55 -34.51 -22.08
N ALA A 515 -9.47 -34.25 -22.83
CA ALA A 515 -9.46 -34.44 -24.27
C ALA A 515 -9.68 -35.90 -24.73
N MET A 516 -9.38 -36.88 -23.85
CA MET A 516 -9.45 -38.31 -24.16
C MET A 516 -10.76 -38.97 -23.69
N GLN A 517 -11.52 -38.35 -22.80
CA GLN A 517 -12.62 -38.98 -22.11
C GLN A 517 -13.95 -38.30 -22.47
N GLU A 518 -14.56 -38.73 -23.59
CA GLU A 518 -16.03 -38.94 -23.60
C GLU A 518 -16.61 -39.76 -24.76
N THR A 519 -15.89 -40.02 -25.85
CA THR A 519 -16.36 -40.98 -26.86
C THR A 519 -15.16 -41.44 -27.68
N GLY A 520 -15.20 -42.64 -28.27
CA GLY A 520 -14.23 -43.03 -29.30
C GLY A 520 -14.25 -42.15 -30.58
N GLN A 521 -14.89 -40.98 -30.53
CA GLN A 521 -14.79 -39.90 -31.47
C GLN A 521 -13.91 -38.81 -30.86
N TYR A 522 -12.92 -38.36 -31.61
CA TYR A 522 -12.14 -37.16 -31.30
C TYR A 522 -13.11 -36.01 -30.99
N LEU A 523 -13.22 -35.62 -29.72
CA LEU A 523 -13.86 -34.36 -29.37
C LEU A 523 -12.99 -33.27 -30.00
N ASP A 524 -13.56 -32.59 -30.99
CA ASP A 524 -12.86 -31.54 -31.73
C ASP A 524 -12.50 -30.41 -30.76
N PHE A 525 -11.23 -30.40 -30.34
CA PHE A 525 -10.61 -29.40 -29.48
C PHE A 525 -10.38 -28.09 -30.26
N MET A 526 -11.39 -27.64 -31.00
CA MET A 526 -11.44 -26.27 -31.51
C MET A 526 -11.37 -25.32 -30.30
N PRO A 527 -10.69 -24.16 -30.37
CA PRO A 527 -10.58 -23.24 -29.25
C PRO A 527 -11.97 -22.70 -28.85
N ARG A 528 -12.61 -23.39 -27.90
CA ARG A 528 -13.88 -22.99 -27.29
C ARG A 528 -13.64 -22.15 -26.03
N MET A 529 -14.67 -21.43 -25.61
CA MET A 529 -14.62 -20.45 -24.52
C MET A 529 -14.08 -21.08 -23.21
N GLU A 530 -14.45 -22.31 -22.90
CA GLU A 530 -14.07 -23.04 -21.68
C GLU A 530 -12.55 -23.28 -21.63
N THR A 531 -11.96 -23.72 -22.76
CA THR A 531 -10.50 -23.94 -22.84
C THR A 531 -9.74 -22.61 -22.72
N PHE A 532 -10.27 -21.54 -23.31
CA PHE A 532 -9.71 -20.20 -23.14
C PHE A 532 -9.78 -19.71 -21.68
N LEU A 533 -10.89 -19.96 -20.98
CA LEU A 533 -11.06 -19.58 -19.58
C LEU A 533 -10.11 -20.33 -18.64
N ILE A 534 -10.03 -21.65 -18.80
CA ILE A 534 -9.14 -22.49 -18.01
C ILE A 534 -7.67 -22.13 -18.28
N SER A 535 -7.28 -21.93 -19.54
CA SER A 535 -5.91 -21.53 -19.88
C SER A 535 -5.56 -20.13 -19.34
N SER A 536 -6.49 -19.17 -19.41
CA SER A 536 -6.32 -17.83 -18.82
C SER A 536 -6.12 -17.91 -17.30
N PHE A 537 -6.92 -18.73 -16.61
CA PHE A 537 -6.78 -18.98 -15.18
C PHE A 537 -5.41 -19.60 -14.84
N LEU A 538 -5.05 -20.71 -15.48
CA LEU A 538 -3.79 -21.43 -15.22
C LEU A 538 -2.58 -20.55 -15.50
N LEU A 539 -2.61 -19.79 -16.60
CA LEU A 539 -1.54 -18.86 -16.97
C LEU A 539 -1.41 -17.73 -15.94
N ALA A 540 -2.51 -17.11 -15.52
CA ALA A 540 -2.50 -16.04 -14.53
C ALA A 540 -2.01 -16.53 -13.15
N PHE A 541 -2.39 -17.74 -12.75
CA PHE A 541 -1.93 -18.35 -11.49
C PHE A 541 -0.43 -18.67 -11.56
N ARG A 542 0.02 -19.33 -12.63
CA ARG A 542 1.44 -19.61 -12.91
C ARG A 542 2.29 -18.34 -12.91
N GLN A 543 1.83 -17.27 -13.57
CA GLN A 543 2.53 -15.99 -13.60
C GLN A 543 2.62 -15.37 -12.20
N SER A 544 1.52 -15.38 -11.44
CA SER A 544 1.50 -14.90 -10.06
C SER A 544 2.54 -15.62 -9.19
N SER A 545 2.59 -16.94 -9.25
CA SER A 545 3.57 -17.75 -8.51
C SER A 545 5.02 -17.53 -8.98
N THR A 546 5.22 -17.31 -10.28
CA THR A 546 6.53 -16.93 -10.83
C THR A 546 7.00 -15.57 -10.29
N HIS A 547 6.10 -14.60 -10.14
CA HIS A 547 6.42 -13.32 -9.50
C HIS A 547 6.78 -13.51 -8.02
N VAL A 548 6.07 -14.36 -7.27
CA VAL A 548 6.42 -14.71 -5.88
C VAL A 548 7.80 -15.37 -5.80
N LEU A 549 8.12 -16.29 -6.70
CA LEU A 549 9.44 -16.94 -6.77
C LEU A 549 10.56 -15.92 -7.02
N ASN A 550 10.35 -14.98 -7.93
CA ASN A 550 11.31 -13.91 -8.18
C ASN A 550 11.45 -12.95 -6.99
N MET A 551 10.36 -12.69 -6.25
CA MET A 551 10.43 -11.93 -5.00
C MET A 551 11.23 -12.69 -3.93
N LEU A 552 11.06 -14.00 -3.80
CA LEU A 552 11.86 -14.84 -2.89
C LEU A 552 13.35 -14.83 -3.23
N ARG A 553 13.70 -14.97 -4.51
CA ARG A 553 15.09 -14.86 -4.98
C ARG A 553 15.72 -13.51 -4.64
N HIS A 554 14.96 -12.42 -4.79
CA HIS A 554 15.44 -11.10 -4.38
C HIS A 554 15.50 -10.96 -2.86
N ALA A 555 14.55 -11.54 -2.11
CA ALA A 555 14.55 -11.53 -0.66
C ALA A 555 15.75 -12.30 -0.08
N ARG A 556 16.14 -13.42 -0.68
CA ARG A 556 17.39 -14.14 -0.37
C ARG A 556 18.60 -13.21 -0.47
N TYR A 557 18.71 -12.46 -1.57
CA TYR A 557 19.77 -11.47 -1.77
C TYR A 557 19.75 -10.36 -0.70
N LEU A 558 18.57 -9.88 -0.29
CA LEU A 558 18.45 -8.91 0.80
C LEU A 558 18.89 -9.47 2.16
N VAL A 559 18.52 -10.71 2.47
CA VAL A 559 18.94 -11.40 3.70
C VAL A 559 20.45 -11.56 3.72
N GLU A 560 21.04 -12.02 2.61
CA GLU A 560 22.48 -12.16 2.46
C GLU A 560 23.21 -10.82 2.64
N GLN A 561 22.74 -9.76 1.98
CA GLN A 561 23.29 -8.42 2.16
C GLN A 561 23.26 -7.96 3.61
N ARG A 562 22.17 -8.23 4.33
CA ARG A 562 22.03 -7.85 5.73
C ARG A 562 23.00 -8.63 6.63
N GLN A 563 23.15 -9.93 6.37
CA GLN A 563 24.08 -10.80 7.09
C GLN A 563 25.54 -10.42 6.84
N ARG A 564 25.92 -10.12 5.59
CA ARG A 564 27.26 -9.58 5.23
C ARG A 564 27.57 -8.29 5.98
N ARG A 565 26.55 -7.50 6.35
CA ARG A 565 26.68 -6.28 7.16
C ARG A 565 26.60 -6.53 8.68
N HIS A 566 26.68 -7.78 9.13
CA HIS A 566 26.61 -8.21 10.53
C HIS A 566 25.39 -7.65 11.30
N ASN A 567 24.25 -7.48 10.64
CA ASN A 567 23.03 -6.95 11.26
C ASN A 567 23.23 -5.56 11.93
N LYS A 568 24.15 -4.74 11.41
CA LYS A 568 24.40 -3.37 11.88
C LYS A 568 23.56 -2.38 11.07
N SER A 569 22.77 -1.55 11.75
CA SER A 569 22.06 -0.43 11.12
C SER A 569 23.05 0.66 10.70
N ARG A 570 22.83 1.24 9.52
CA ARG A 570 23.60 2.38 9.00
C ARG A 570 22.67 3.54 8.66
N ILE A 571 23.25 4.73 8.57
CA ILE A 571 22.56 5.92 8.07
C ILE A 571 22.66 5.89 6.55
N TRP A 572 21.50 5.96 5.88
CA TRP A 572 21.38 6.05 4.44
C TRP A 572 20.97 7.46 4.07
N ILE A 573 21.81 8.12 3.28
CA ILE A 573 21.55 9.43 2.73
C ILE A 573 20.88 9.23 1.36
N PRO A 574 19.80 9.97 1.07
CA PRO A 574 19.11 9.87 -0.21
C PRO A 574 20.06 10.23 -1.36
N HIS A 575 20.06 9.43 -2.42
CA HIS A 575 20.75 9.77 -3.67
C HIS A 575 19.83 10.69 -4.48
N TYR A 576 20.13 12.00 -4.49
CA TYR A 576 19.35 12.99 -5.22
C TYR A 576 19.62 12.93 -6.72
N SER A 577 19.16 11.89 -7.41
CA SER A 577 19.21 11.83 -8.88
C SER A 577 18.23 12.83 -9.54
N SER A 578 17.24 13.34 -8.80
CA SER A 578 16.28 14.34 -9.30
C SER A 578 15.77 15.29 -8.21
N LEU A 579 16.56 16.34 -7.91
CA LEU A 579 16.17 17.43 -6.99
C LEU A 579 14.80 18.05 -7.33
N ARG A 580 14.46 18.14 -8.61
CA ARG A 580 13.15 18.63 -9.08
C ARG A 580 11.99 17.74 -8.61
N LYS A 581 12.20 16.43 -8.58
CA LYS A 581 11.20 15.46 -8.10
C LYS A 581 11.10 15.53 -6.59
N TRP A 582 12.23 15.68 -5.90
CA TRP A 582 12.28 15.90 -4.45
C TRP A 582 11.47 17.14 -4.01
N LEU A 583 11.68 18.29 -4.65
CA LEU A 583 10.94 19.54 -4.35
C LEU A 583 9.41 19.40 -4.54
N ARG A 584 8.97 18.52 -5.45
CA ARG A 584 7.56 18.31 -5.76
C ARG A 584 6.85 17.28 -4.87
N THR A 585 7.58 16.32 -4.31
CA THR A 585 7.02 15.08 -3.73
C THR A 585 6.53 15.16 -2.29
N ALA A 586 6.77 16.24 -1.53
CA ALA A 586 6.44 16.27 -0.09
C ALA A 586 5.57 17.45 0.35
N GLY A 587 4.53 17.77 -0.43
CA GLY A 587 3.50 18.74 -0.03
C GLY A 587 2.16 18.12 0.40
N GLU A 588 1.91 16.84 0.15
CA GLU A 588 0.55 16.26 0.29
C GLU A 588 0.13 15.97 1.75
N ARG A 589 1.05 16.08 2.71
CA ARG A 589 0.77 15.92 4.14
C ARG A 589 0.40 17.22 4.85
N ASP A 590 0.69 18.34 4.22
CA ASP A 590 0.28 19.64 4.74
C ASP A 590 -1.19 19.83 4.33
N SER A 591 -2.09 19.92 5.31
CA SER A 591 -3.51 20.15 5.06
C SER A 591 -3.79 21.45 4.30
N MET A 592 -2.82 22.37 4.28
CA MET A 592 -2.88 23.66 3.58
C MET A 592 -2.45 23.58 2.12
N VAL A 593 -2.21 22.37 1.61
CA VAL A 593 -1.58 22.17 0.32
C VAL A 593 -2.42 21.21 -0.53
N LEU A 594 -2.91 21.74 -1.66
CA LEU A 594 -3.70 20.96 -2.61
C LEU A 594 -2.92 19.72 -3.11
N PRO A 595 -3.59 18.55 -3.23
CA PRO A 595 -3.00 17.35 -3.85
C PRO A 595 -2.44 17.64 -5.24
N GLU A 596 -1.45 16.87 -5.70
CA GLU A 596 -0.77 17.16 -6.97
C GLU A 596 -1.75 17.27 -8.16
N GLY A 597 -2.77 16.41 -8.21
CA GLY A 597 -3.84 16.47 -9.21
C GLY A 597 -4.65 17.77 -9.14
N ALA A 598 -4.97 18.25 -7.93
CA ALA A 598 -5.70 19.50 -7.73
C ALA A 598 -4.85 20.74 -8.06
N ARG A 599 -3.52 20.69 -7.83
CA ARG A 599 -2.62 21.76 -8.27
C ARG A 599 -2.45 21.81 -9.79
N GLN A 600 -2.41 20.65 -10.44
CA GLN A 600 -2.35 20.56 -11.89
C GLN A 600 -3.66 21.09 -12.52
N ALA A 601 -4.81 20.78 -11.93
CA ALA A 601 -6.10 21.34 -12.32
C ALA A 601 -6.18 22.85 -12.08
N ALA A 602 -5.70 23.34 -10.92
CA ALA A 602 -5.63 24.77 -10.60
C ALA A 602 -4.76 25.55 -11.60
N ARG A 603 -3.59 25.01 -11.97
CA ARG A 603 -2.70 25.61 -12.97
C ARG A 603 -3.26 25.60 -14.38
N ARG A 604 -4.21 24.70 -14.68
CA ARG A 604 -4.94 24.64 -15.95
C ARG A 604 -6.18 25.55 -15.98
N GLY A 605 -6.54 26.19 -14.87
CA GLY A 605 -7.71 27.06 -14.79
C GLY A 605 -9.05 26.32 -14.62
N ASP A 606 -9.05 25.01 -14.42
CA ASP A 606 -10.27 24.18 -14.35
C ASP A 606 -11.08 24.35 -13.05
N LEU A 607 -10.64 25.19 -12.10
CA LEU A 607 -11.32 25.39 -10.81
C LEU A 607 -12.41 26.48 -10.85
N ALA A 608 -12.64 27.14 -11.99
CA ALA A 608 -13.69 28.14 -12.12
C ALA A 608 -15.02 27.51 -12.57
N GLY A 609 -15.82 27.07 -11.60
CA GLY A 609 -17.29 27.05 -11.69
C GLY A 609 -17.96 25.83 -12.35
N ARG A 610 -18.15 24.76 -11.57
CA ARG A 610 -19.36 23.91 -11.56
C ARG A 610 -19.26 22.90 -10.40
N PRO A 611 -20.29 22.75 -9.54
CA PRO A 611 -20.32 21.62 -8.62
C PRO A 611 -20.57 20.38 -9.48
N SER A 612 -19.52 19.56 -9.68
CA SER A 612 -19.63 18.34 -10.47
C SER A 612 -18.94 17.17 -9.76
N GLU A 613 -19.66 16.06 -9.82
CA GLU A 613 -19.38 14.77 -9.22
C GLU A 613 -17.99 14.24 -9.56
N SER A 614 -17.41 13.54 -8.59
CA SER A 614 -16.10 12.89 -8.69
C SER A 614 -16.05 11.84 -9.80
N GLN A 615 -15.47 12.20 -10.95
CA GLN A 615 -14.98 11.24 -11.95
C GLN A 615 -13.45 11.14 -11.89
N SER A 616 -12.93 9.96 -11.58
CA SER A 616 -11.51 9.63 -11.68
C SER A 616 -11.13 9.42 -13.14
N LYS A 617 -10.37 10.34 -13.74
CA LYS A 617 -9.66 10.10 -15.00
C LYS A 617 -8.24 9.60 -14.71
N GLY A 618 -7.95 8.40 -15.20
CA GLY A 618 -6.62 7.79 -15.17
C GLY A 618 -5.64 8.53 -16.08
N SER A 619 -4.41 8.70 -15.58
CA SER A 619 -3.30 9.26 -16.34
C SER A 619 -2.64 8.15 -17.17
N SER A 620 -2.71 8.30 -18.49
CA SER A 620 -1.97 7.53 -19.48
C SER A 620 -0.78 8.36 -20.02
N GLY A 621 0.42 7.76 -19.96
CA GLY A 621 1.49 7.95 -20.94
C GLY A 621 2.49 9.10 -20.73
N ILE A 622 3.67 8.79 -20.20
CA ILE A 622 4.93 9.31 -20.74
C ILE A 622 5.79 8.10 -21.09
N LEU A 623 6.08 7.99 -22.38
CA LEU A 623 6.89 6.98 -23.04
C LEU A 623 8.36 7.23 -22.71
N GLU A 624 9.03 6.32 -22.01
CA GLU A 624 10.50 6.26 -21.97
C GLU A 624 10.95 4.92 -22.55
N THR A 625 11.60 5.03 -23.71
CA THR A 625 12.16 3.97 -24.53
C THR A 625 13.32 3.29 -23.79
N PHE A 626 13.20 1.98 -23.54
CA PHE A 626 14.36 1.13 -23.21
C PHE A 626 14.27 -0.20 -23.95
N ARG A 627 15.27 -0.45 -24.83
CA ARG A 627 15.53 -1.73 -25.50
C ARG A 627 15.85 -2.82 -24.48
N PRO A 628 15.39 -4.07 -24.66
CA PRO A 628 16.05 -5.23 -24.10
C PRO A 628 17.06 -5.82 -25.11
N LEU A 629 18.30 -6.06 -24.64
CA LEU A 629 19.19 -7.05 -25.24
C LEU A 629 18.81 -8.45 -24.69
N TYR A 630 18.72 -9.42 -25.59
CA TYR A 630 18.47 -10.88 -25.52
C TYR A 630 19.13 -11.70 -24.37
N PRO A 631 18.89 -13.04 -24.29
CA PRO A 631 17.66 -13.84 -24.47
C PRO A 631 17.39 -14.77 -23.26
N LEU A 632 16.16 -15.27 -23.10
CA LEU A 632 15.86 -16.39 -22.19
C LEU A 632 15.15 -17.54 -22.93
N GLY A 633 15.80 -18.70 -22.84
CA GLY A 633 15.32 -20.09 -22.85
C GLY A 633 13.97 -20.49 -23.47
N THR A 634 14.08 -21.48 -24.34
CA THR A 634 13.10 -22.18 -25.19
C THR A 634 11.95 -22.95 -24.51
N SER A 635 11.57 -22.65 -23.25
CA SER A 635 10.55 -23.48 -22.56
C SER A 635 9.10 -22.98 -22.68
N GLY A 636 8.86 -21.76 -23.19
CA GLY A 636 7.50 -21.20 -23.35
C GLY A 636 6.80 -21.59 -24.65
N MET A 637 7.54 -22.12 -25.62
CA MET A 637 7.03 -22.39 -26.97
C MET A 637 6.37 -23.77 -27.09
N GLU A 638 6.66 -24.70 -26.16
CA GLU A 638 6.04 -26.04 -26.17
C GLU A 638 4.59 -26.06 -25.69
N MET A 639 4.17 -25.10 -24.85
CA MET A 639 2.75 -25.00 -24.44
C MET A 639 1.85 -24.49 -25.57
N PHE A 640 2.40 -23.70 -26.50
CA PHE A 640 1.71 -23.30 -27.74
C PHE A 640 1.83 -24.34 -28.86
N MET A 641 2.95 -25.06 -28.95
CA MET A 641 3.13 -26.09 -29.98
C MET A 641 2.35 -27.40 -29.71
N ALA A 642 1.95 -27.67 -28.46
CA ALA A 642 1.01 -28.76 -28.17
C ALA A 642 -0.40 -28.54 -28.74
N PHE A 643 -0.74 -27.31 -29.13
CA PHE A 643 -2.02 -26.93 -29.76
C PHE A 643 -1.94 -26.78 -31.29
N GLY A 644 -0.80 -27.09 -31.90
CA GLY A 644 -0.60 -26.95 -33.34
C GLY A 644 0.22 -28.10 -33.93
N LEU A 645 -0.38 -29.28 -34.05
CA LEU A 645 0.19 -30.39 -34.83
C LEU A 645 -0.54 -30.53 -36.17
N ARG A 646 0.13 -29.98 -37.20
CA ARG A 646 0.20 -30.40 -38.61
C ARG A 646 -1.07 -30.98 -39.26
N PHE A 647 -1.74 -30.14 -40.06
CA PHE A 647 -2.30 -30.58 -41.34
C PHE A 647 -1.29 -30.28 -42.46
N SER A 648 -0.65 -31.32 -42.95
CA SER A 648 -0.42 -31.59 -44.37
C SER A 648 -0.64 -33.08 -44.59
#